data_AF-A7HFG7-F1
#
_entry.id   AF-A7HFG7-F1
#
_cell.length_a   1.000
_cell.length_b   1.000
_cell.length_c   1.000
_cell.angle_alpha   90.00
_cell.angle_beta   90.00
_cell.angle_gamma   90.00
#
_symmetry.space_group_name_H-M   'P 1'
#
loop_
_entity.id
_entity.type
_entity.pdbx_description
1 polymer ?
#
loop_
_entity_poly.entity_id
_entity_poly.type
_entity_poly.pdbx_seq_one_letter_code
_entity_poly.pdbx_strand_id
1 'polypeptide(L)'
;MAGRPKLDVLVRFLEACAAFWSARPWELLGSDDPVPVALTERGRTRRAEASVMGAAGQEFGVALYDEPGSIRRVAALVTVGRMKETRGVSALAVTFDEEPAWAATALDAAFGLPRLPVPIRVRKGKGGPTTTEELLEAAALLEAVAELSSHDDAEHAEVIVEAGGHAITARVALPDDEGDAIEDDLAEPMLVPEPIPATGRSKSPRNAPCPCGSGKKYKKCHLAEEEAREAAARGTGLEAEEARAHARRLTERDPIHGLDERITADALALARRRWGREFDPDGALLAIGLDYQSTQALLGWSSGHYRGPDDRTALDLYLEERGRALDAEGRALVEAQRRAWFSYHEVVSAEPGRTITLRDLLAGGERTVEEKSASRTVRPRDVLLARIIDLGSRAILAGCYLRPLPPREGDEARRRLRSAVRVRAAKVPADKLREATAGGTLFRIWLEIVDAADARPLPNLQNTDGADLILTVDRFDVAAAKAHEVVAALLDLPDARRDEGGVDGAITVSFVREGNAKGVLPTTLIGRAILEGSLLRLETNSMQRADRLRRLVSERLGALASFRIREHADPVAHLAEGAGRSARPAAPEPMPPEVLEVVRRMQAEHYRSWLDEEIPALGGLTPREAAKRKGAPRKSLELLLAELEHAEAGQPEQQRFDVSVLRRELGVR
;
A
#
# COMPACT_ATOMS: atom_id res chain seq x y z
N MET A 1 -17.41 55.86 14.47
CA MET A 1 -16.20 55.41 15.17
C MET A 1 -16.14 53.90 15.02
N ALA A 2 -15.31 53.38 14.12
CA ALA A 2 -15.10 51.93 14.01
C ALA A 2 -14.40 51.46 15.29
N GLY A 3 -14.95 50.45 15.96
CA GLY A 3 -14.41 49.94 17.23
C GLY A 3 -13.01 49.38 17.03
N ARG A 4 -12.14 49.54 18.03
CA ARG A 4 -10.83 48.87 18.06
C ARG A 4 -11.05 47.37 17.88
N PRO A 5 -10.22 46.67 17.08
CA PRO A 5 -10.31 45.22 16.95
C PRO A 5 -10.26 44.54 18.33
N LYS A 6 -11.00 43.44 18.50
CA LYS A 6 -10.95 42.65 19.73
C LYS A 6 -9.55 42.02 19.89
N LEU A 7 -9.15 41.79 21.13
CA LEU A 7 -7.80 41.29 21.44
C LEU A 7 -7.52 39.91 20.83
N ASP A 8 -8.51 39.01 20.83
CA ASP A 8 -8.42 37.67 20.23
C ASP A 8 -8.17 37.73 18.72
N VAL A 9 -8.81 38.67 18.01
CA VAL A 9 -8.56 38.90 16.57
C VAL A 9 -7.15 39.42 16.31
N LEU A 10 -6.64 40.33 17.15
CA LEU A 10 -5.28 40.84 17.04
C LEU A 10 -4.23 39.76 17.29
N VAL A 11 -4.43 38.92 18.31
CA VAL A 11 -3.54 37.79 18.60
C VAL A 11 -3.50 36.83 17.41
N ARG A 12 -4.67 36.44 16.89
CA ARG A 12 -4.76 35.53 15.75
C ARG A 12 -4.08 36.08 14.50
N PHE A 13 -4.24 37.38 14.23
CA PHE A 13 -3.55 38.07 13.14
C PHE A 13 -2.02 38.04 13.32
N LEU A 14 -1.51 38.27 14.53
CA LEU A 14 -0.07 38.22 14.80
C LEU A 14 0.52 36.82 14.68
N GLU A 15 -0.22 35.78 15.09
CA GLU A 15 0.17 34.38 14.88
C GLU A 15 0.28 34.05 13.39
N ALA A 16 -0.69 34.49 12.58
CA ALA A 16 -0.65 34.33 11.13
C ALA A 16 0.55 35.05 10.50
N CYS A 17 0.85 36.27 10.95
CA CYS A 17 2.03 37.02 10.54
C CYS A 17 3.34 36.30 10.87
N ALA A 18 3.44 35.69 12.05
CA ALA A 18 4.61 34.91 12.46
C ALA A 18 4.78 33.64 11.60
N ALA A 19 3.69 32.92 11.33
CA ALA A 19 3.71 31.74 10.45
C ALA A 19 4.18 32.10 9.03
N PHE A 20 3.64 33.18 8.45
CA PHE A 20 4.07 33.69 7.15
C PHE A 20 5.54 34.07 7.14
N TRP A 21 6.01 34.81 8.17
CA TRP A 21 7.41 35.22 8.25
C TRP A 21 8.37 34.03 8.35
N SER A 22 8.01 33.01 9.15
CA SER A 22 8.80 31.80 9.31
C SER A 22 8.85 30.94 8.05
N ALA A 23 7.77 30.90 7.28
CA ALA A 23 7.68 30.10 6.04
C ALA A 23 8.46 30.72 4.87
N ARG A 24 8.84 32.00 4.95
CA ARG A 24 9.63 32.73 3.94
C ARG A 24 9.09 32.55 2.50
N PRO A 25 7.78 32.75 2.27
CA PRO A 25 7.12 32.46 0.98
C PRO A 25 7.70 33.25 -0.20
N TRP A 26 8.34 34.40 0.06
CA TRP A 26 9.04 35.22 -0.94
C TRP A 26 10.29 34.55 -1.55
N GLU A 27 10.75 33.42 -1.01
CA GLU A 27 11.79 32.61 -1.66
C GLU A 27 11.24 31.78 -2.82
N LEU A 28 9.93 31.49 -2.81
CA LEU A 28 9.23 30.71 -3.82
C LEU A 28 8.39 31.58 -4.76
N LEU A 29 7.75 32.63 -4.23
CA LEU A 29 6.75 33.45 -4.92
C LEU A 29 7.26 34.88 -5.10
N GLY A 30 7.28 35.36 -6.34
CA GLY A 30 7.60 36.74 -6.68
C GLY A 30 6.40 37.69 -6.64
N SER A 31 6.66 39.00 -6.67
CA SER A 31 5.59 40.01 -6.68
C SER A 31 4.82 40.06 -8.00
N ASP A 32 5.41 39.54 -9.08
CA ASP A 32 4.78 39.38 -10.40
C ASP A 32 4.04 38.05 -10.56
N ASP A 33 4.10 37.15 -9.56
CA ASP A 33 3.46 35.84 -9.57
C ASP A 33 2.09 35.94 -8.87
N PRO A 34 0.96 36.03 -9.60
CA PRO A 34 -0.34 36.18 -8.99
C PRO A 34 -0.76 34.89 -8.31
N VAL A 35 -0.81 34.88 -6.99
CA VAL A 35 -1.34 33.77 -6.20
C VAL A 35 -2.87 33.85 -6.25
N PRO A 36 -3.57 32.89 -6.88
CA PRO A 36 -5.02 32.89 -6.88
C PRO A 36 -5.55 32.70 -5.45
N VAL A 37 -6.59 33.44 -5.04
CA VAL A 37 -7.19 33.33 -3.71
C VAL A 37 -8.70 33.17 -3.78
N ALA A 38 -9.25 32.24 -2.99
CA ALA A 38 -10.68 32.19 -2.68
C ALA A 38 -10.92 32.38 -1.19
N LEU A 39 -11.67 33.42 -0.83
CA LEU A 39 -12.06 33.71 0.55
C LEU A 39 -13.52 33.35 0.75
N THR A 40 -13.80 32.49 1.72
CA THR A 40 -15.16 32.08 2.10
C THR A 40 -15.50 32.58 3.49
N GLU A 41 -16.56 33.38 3.59
CA GLU A 41 -17.11 33.84 4.87
C GLU A 41 -18.62 33.59 4.86
N ARG A 42 -19.17 32.97 5.91
CA ARG A 42 -20.62 32.70 6.05
C ARG A 42 -21.25 32.02 4.82
N GLY A 43 -20.52 31.09 4.19
CA GLY A 43 -20.96 30.33 3.01
C GLY A 43 -21.01 31.14 1.71
N ARG A 44 -20.36 32.31 1.67
CA ARG A 44 -20.16 33.08 0.43
C ARG A 44 -18.67 33.12 0.11
N THR A 45 -18.32 32.54 -1.03
CA THR A 45 -16.95 32.57 -1.55
C THR A 45 -16.78 33.73 -2.53
N ARG A 46 -15.72 34.50 -2.37
CA ARG A 46 -15.27 35.51 -3.35
C ARG A 46 -13.86 35.18 -3.83
N ARG A 47 -13.63 35.42 -5.11
CA ARG A 47 -12.32 35.27 -5.74
C ARG A 47 -11.53 36.57 -5.62
N ALA A 48 -10.25 36.43 -5.35
CA ALA A 48 -9.27 37.49 -5.17
C ALA A 48 -7.92 37.00 -5.70
N GLU A 49 -6.90 37.85 -5.66
CA GLU A 49 -5.56 37.53 -6.12
C GLU A 49 -4.55 38.14 -5.14
N ALA A 50 -3.54 37.39 -4.73
CA ALA A 50 -2.52 37.84 -3.80
C ALA A 50 -1.17 38.00 -4.49
N SER A 51 -0.41 39.02 -4.08
CA SER A 51 0.98 39.25 -4.46
C SER A 51 1.85 39.10 -3.21
N VAL A 52 2.88 38.25 -3.28
CA VAL A 52 3.89 38.11 -2.23
C VAL A 52 5.05 39.07 -2.51
N MET A 53 5.39 39.91 -1.54
CA MET A 53 6.40 40.95 -1.67
C MET A 53 7.62 40.59 -0.80
N GLY A 54 8.82 40.92 -1.28
CA GLY A 54 10.08 40.63 -0.58
C GLY A 54 11.23 40.18 -1.48
N ALA A 55 10.95 39.85 -2.74
CA ALA A 55 11.96 39.59 -3.76
C ALA A 55 12.59 40.90 -4.28
N ALA A 56 13.84 40.83 -4.76
CA ALA A 56 14.54 41.93 -5.45
C ALA A 56 14.64 43.30 -4.70
N GLY A 57 14.67 43.28 -3.36
CA GLY A 57 14.85 44.49 -2.54
C GLY A 57 13.57 45.27 -2.26
N GLN A 58 12.40 44.66 -2.46
CA GLN A 58 11.09 45.20 -2.07
C GLN A 58 10.85 45.08 -0.55
N GLU A 59 9.91 45.85 -0.02
CA GLU A 59 9.39 45.64 1.34
C GLU A 59 8.71 44.27 1.45
N PHE A 60 8.95 43.55 2.53
CA PHE A 60 8.34 42.24 2.77
C PHE A 60 6.85 42.37 3.08
N GLY A 61 6.02 41.51 2.51
CA GLY A 61 4.59 41.54 2.78
C GLY A 61 3.73 40.72 1.84
N VAL A 62 2.42 40.88 1.98
CA VAL A 62 1.42 40.31 1.07
C VAL A 62 0.36 41.35 0.75
N ALA A 63 -0.09 41.41 -0.51
CA ALA A 63 -1.17 42.27 -0.95
C ALA A 63 -2.30 41.46 -1.59
N LEU A 64 -3.49 41.52 -1.01
CA LEU A 64 -4.71 40.89 -1.50
C LEU A 64 -5.53 41.88 -2.33
N TYR A 65 -5.64 41.64 -3.62
CA TYR A 65 -6.45 42.41 -4.56
C TYR A 65 -7.87 41.84 -4.64
N ASP A 66 -8.87 42.72 -4.60
CA ASP A 66 -10.28 42.31 -4.55
C ASP A 66 -10.78 41.62 -5.83
N GLU A 67 -10.10 41.84 -6.97
CA GLU A 67 -10.50 41.32 -8.27
C GLU A 67 -9.36 40.54 -8.94
N PRO A 68 -9.61 39.35 -9.49
CA PRO A 68 -8.63 38.62 -10.29
C PRO A 68 -8.06 39.44 -11.47
N GLY A 69 -6.79 39.19 -11.79
CA GLY A 69 -6.05 39.90 -12.84
C GLY A 69 -5.71 41.36 -12.49
N SER A 70 -5.90 41.78 -11.23
CA SER A 70 -5.55 43.13 -10.78
C SER A 70 -4.05 43.35 -10.83
N ILE A 71 -3.24 42.34 -10.48
CA ILE A 71 -1.77 42.45 -10.50
C ILE A 71 -1.30 42.72 -11.92
N ARG A 72 -1.75 41.92 -12.90
CA ARG A 72 -1.46 42.12 -14.33
C ARG A 72 -1.92 43.48 -14.85
N ARG A 73 -3.12 43.95 -14.45
CA ARG A 73 -3.62 45.29 -14.82
C ARG A 73 -2.76 46.40 -14.25
N VAL A 74 -2.34 46.30 -12.99
CA VAL A 74 -1.47 47.28 -12.34
C VAL A 74 -0.09 47.29 -13.03
N ALA A 75 0.52 46.13 -13.26
CA ALA A 75 1.80 46.01 -13.95
C ALA A 75 1.77 46.61 -15.36
N ALA A 76 0.73 46.31 -16.15
CA ALA A 76 0.55 46.87 -17.50
C ALA A 76 0.43 48.40 -17.48
N LEU A 77 -0.34 48.97 -16.53
CA LEU A 77 -0.51 50.42 -16.39
C LEU A 77 0.77 51.13 -15.95
N VAL A 78 1.57 50.50 -15.08
CA VAL A 78 2.88 51.01 -14.65
C VAL A 78 3.84 51.09 -15.84
N THR A 79 3.93 50.01 -16.63
CA THR A 79 4.82 49.91 -17.81
C THR A 79 4.53 50.97 -18.86
N VAL A 80 3.27 51.33 -19.06
CA VAL A 80 2.87 52.39 -20.02
C VAL A 80 2.80 53.80 -19.40
N GLY A 81 3.28 53.98 -18.17
CA GLY A 81 3.37 55.30 -17.51
C GLY A 81 2.03 55.88 -17.03
N ARG A 82 0.97 55.06 -16.91
CA ARG A 82 -0.41 55.48 -16.57
C ARG A 82 -0.74 55.27 -15.08
N MET A 83 0.19 55.66 -14.20
CA MET A 83 0.11 55.48 -12.74
C MET A 83 -1.13 56.09 -12.06
N LYS A 84 -1.80 57.07 -12.68
CA LYS A 84 -3.03 57.66 -12.11
C LYS A 84 -4.23 56.71 -12.18
N GLU A 85 -4.19 55.71 -13.06
CA GLU A 85 -5.30 54.79 -13.32
C GLU A 85 -5.26 53.55 -12.42
N THR A 86 -4.11 53.23 -11.81
CA THR A 86 -3.99 52.19 -10.78
C THR A 86 -4.77 52.55 -9.51
N ARG A 87 -5.14 53.82 -9.33
CA ARG A 87 -6.01 54.30 -8.23
C ARG A 87 -7.38 53.63 -8.21
N GLY A 88 -7.83 53.03 -9.32
CA GLY A 88 -9.09 52.28 -9.37
C GLY A 88 -9.03 50.92 -8.67
N VAL A 89 -7.84 50.38 -8.43
CA VAL A 89 -7.65 49.04 -7.85
C VAL A 89 -7.68 49.12 -6.33
N SER A 90 -8.45 48.23 -5.70
CA SER A 90 -8.57 48.12 -4.25
C SER A 90 -7.83 46.89 -3.75
N ALA A 91 -7.11 47.04 -2.65
CA ALA A 91 -6.31 45.97 -2.07
C ALA A 91 -6.25 46.07 -0.55
N LEU A 92 -6.07 44.93 0.11
CA LEU A 92 -5.71 44.80 1.51
C LEU A 92 -4.25 44.32 1.57
N ALA A 93 -3.35 45.15 2.08
CA ALA A 93 -1.94 44.81 2.18
C ALA A 93 -1.51 44.65 3.63
N VAL A 94 -0.53 43.78 3.88
CA VAL A 94 0.22 43.68 5.13
C VAL A 94 1.69 43.82 4.78
N THR A 95 2.33 44.88 5.27
CA THR A 95 3.79 45.07 5.17
C THR A 95 4.45 44.73 6.50
N PHE A 96 5.74 44.37 6.45
CA PHE A 96 6.53 44.01 7.62
C PHE A 96 7.66 45.02 7.83
N ASP A 97 7.36 46.07 8.61
CA ASP A 97 8.21 47.23 8.79
C ASP A 97 9.25 47.01 9.91
N GLU A 98 10.37 47.75 9.86
CA GLU A 98 11.39 47.74 10.93
C GLU A 98 11.06 48.69 12.08
N GLU A 99 10.25 49.72 11.81
CA GLU A 99 10.00 50.82 12.73
C GLU A 99 8.51 50.88 13.16
N PRO A 100 8.23 51.25 14.43
CA PRO A 100 9.21 51.51 15.47
C PRO A 100 9.89 50.25 16.02
N ALA A 101 11.23 50.27 16.15
CA ALA A 101 12.03 49.10 16.55
C ALA A 101 11.61 48.44 17.88
N TRP A 102 11.09 49.23 18.82
CA TRP A 102 10.60 48.70 20.10
C TRP A 102 9.41 47.75 19.95
N ALA A 103 8.55 47.98 18.93
CA ALA A 103 7.38 47.16 18.68
C ALA A 103 7.78 45.83 18.02
N ALA A 104 8.69 45.88 17.03
CA ALA A 104 9.24 44.68 16.41
C ALA A 104 9.96 43.79 17.43
N THR A 105 10.73 44.37 18.35
CA THR A 105 11.40 43.63 19.44
C THR A 105 10.39 42.92 20.36
N ALA A 106 9.27 43.57 20.68
CA ALA A 106 8.23 42.98 21.52
C ALA A 106 7.49 41.83 20.82
N LEU A 107 7.26 41.96 19.51
CA LEU A 107 6.64 40.92 18.69
C LEU A 107 7.55 39.71 18.52
N ASP A 108 8.85 39.92 18.35
CA ASP A 108 9.84 38.85 18.26
C ASP A 108 9.85 37.99 19.53
N ALA A 109 9.89 38.66 20.69
CA ALA A 109 9.87 37.98 21.98
C ALA A 109 8.59 37.18 22.25
N ALA A 110 7.44 37.62 21.72
CA ALA A 110 6.14 37.01 22.00
C ALA A 110 5.70 35.97 20.95
N PHE A 111 6.02 36.19 19.67
CA PHE A 111 5.53 35.39 18.54
C PHE A 111 6.64 34.89 17.62
N GLY A 112 7.90 35.28 17.82
CA GLY A 112 9.00 34.99 16.89
C GLY A 112 8.94 35.81 15.59
N LEU A 113 8.28 36.98 15.63
CA LEU A 113 8.13 37.89 14.50
C LEU A 113 9.02 39.15 14.67
N PRO A 114 10.20 39.22 14.02
CA PRO A 114 11.16 40.31 14.17
C PRO A 114 10.80 41.58 13.37
N ARG A 115 9.53 41.76 13.01
CA ARG A 115 9.03 42.88 12.19
C ARG A 115 7.67 43.34 12.70
N LEU A 116 7.34 44.60 12.43
CA LEU A 116 6.01 45.13 12.72
C LEU A 116 5.07 44.88 11.53
N PRO A 117 4.04 44.02 11.66
CA PRO A 117 3.04 43.87 10.62
C PRO A 117 2.12 45.09 10.59
N VAL A 118 2.03 45.76 9.44
CA VAL A 118 1.21 46.95 9.22
C VAL A 118 0.11 46.62 8.20
N PRO A 119 -1.12 46.29 8.65
CA PRO A 119 -2.24 46.05 7.77
C PRO A 119 -2.85 47.37 7.27
N ILE A 120 -2.97 47.53 5.96
CA ILE A 120 -3.48 48.74 5.29
C ILE A 120 -4.51 48.35 4.24
N ARG A 121 -5.71 48.94 4.32
CA ARG A 121 -6.71 48.84 3.25
C ARG A 121 -6.57 50.03 2.30
N VAL A 122 -6.30 49.76 1.03
CA VAL A 122 -6.21 50.75 -0.04
C VAL A 122 -7.50 50.74 -0.85
N ARG A 123 -8.18 51.90 -0.94
CA ARG A 123 -9.36 52.10 -1.79
C ARG A 123 -9.26 53.43 -2.51
N LYS A 124 -9.53 53.47 -3.81
CA LYS A 124 -9.45 54.70 -4.64
C LYS A 124 -8.07 55.40 -4.54
N GLY A 125 -7.00 54.64 -4.34
CA GLY A 125 -5.63 55.16 -4.14
C GLY A 125 -5.39 55.86 -2.79
N LYS A 126 -6.25 55.67 -1.80
CA LYS A 126 -6.05 56.16 -0.42
C LYS A 126 -5.97 54.98 0.55
N GLY A 127 -4.93 54.97 1.39
CA GLY A 127 -4.80 54.02 2.50
C GLY A 127 -5.68 54.44 3.68
N GLY A 128 -6.26 53.46 4.35
CA GLY A 128 -7.08 53.63 5.55
C GLY A 128 -6.93 52.46 6.53
N PRO A 129 -7.45 52.62 7.76
CA PRO A 129 -7.39 51.57 8.78
C PRO A 129 -8.19 50.34 8.35
N THR A 130 -7.72 49.16 8.76
CA THR A 130 -8.42 47.88 8.54
C THR A 130 -9.51 47.64 9.57
N THR A 131 -10.59 47.01 9.11
CA THR A 131 -11.68 46.51 9.95
C THR A 131 -11.30 45.19 10.62
N THR A 132 -12.13 44.71 11.55
CA THR A 132 -11.89 43.41 12.23
C THR A 132 -11.98 42.26 11.24
N GLU A 133 -12.92 42.34 10.30
CA GLU A 133 -13.09 41.38 9.23
C GLU A 133 -11.89 41.40 8.27
N GLU A 134 -11.42 42.58 7.84
CA GLU A 134 -10.24 42.69 6.99
C GLU A 134 -8.96 42.17 7.69
N LEU A 135 -8.83 42.32 9.01
CA LEU A 135 -7.71 41.71 9.75
C LEU A 135 -7.77 40.18 9.74
N LEU A 136 -8.96 39.59 9.83
CA LEU A 136 -9.13 38.14 9.75
C LEU A 136 -8.93 37.62 8.32
N GLU A 137 -9.32 38.38 7.30
CA GLU A 137 -9.02 38.05 5.90
C GLU A 137 -7.52 38.05 5.65
N ALA A 138 -6.80 39.04 6.18
CA ALA A 138 -5.35 39.08 6.12
C ALA A 138 -4.72 37.89 6.86
N ALA A 139 -5.21 37.56 8.06
CA ALA A 139 -4.73 36.40 8.82
C ALA A 139 -4.91 35.09 8.04
N ALA A 140 -6.11 34.86 7.50
CA ALA A 140 -6.40 33.65 6.71
C ALA A 140 -5.53 33.54 5.47
N LEU A 141 -5.31 34.65 4.76
CA LEU A 141 -4.40 34.68 3.62
C LEU A 141 -2.95 34.38 4.03
N LEU A 142 -2.44 35.04 5.06
CA LEU A 142 -1.06 34.90 5.53
C LEU A 142 -0.74 33.45 5.87
N GLU A 143 -1.63 32.75 6.56
CA GLU A 143 -1.44 31.34 6.88
C GLU A 143 -1.59 30.42 5.68
N ALA A 144 -2.59 30.65 4.82
CA ALA A 144 -2.76 29.83 3.63
C ALA A 144 -1.52 29.92 2.72
N VAL A 145 -0.93 31.11 2.56
CA VAL A 145 0.33 31.29 1.82
C VAL A 145 1.51 30.64 2.56
N ALA A 146 1.58 30.74 3.89
CA ALA A 146 2.62 30.08 4.67
C ALA A 146 2.58 28.56 4.51
N GLU A 147 1.38 27.97 4.53
CA GLU A 147 1.18 26.53 4.36
C GLU A 147 1.55 26.08 2.94
N LEU A 148 1.13 26.85 1.92
CA LEU A 148 1.49 26.62 0.53
C LEU A 148 3.02 26.57 0.32
N SER A 149 3.77 27.42 1.02
CA SER A 149 5.23 27.49 0.89
C SER A 149 6.01 26.55 1.82
N SER A 150 5.33 25.79 2.68
CA SER A 150 5.98 24.93 3.68
C SER A 150 6.23 23.49 3.22
N HIS A 151 5.65 23.06 2.10
CA HIS A 151 5.78 21.71 1.55
C HIS A 151 6.26 21.78 0.10
N ASP A 152 7.36 21.10 -0.23
CA ASP A 152 8.02 21.17 -1.55
C ASP A 152 7.11 20.76 -2.73
N ASP A 153 6.04 19.98 -2.49
CA ASP A 153 5.10 19.48 -3.51
C ASP A 153 3.67 20.08 -3.40
N ALA A 154 3.45 21.12 -2.57
CA ALA A 154 2.09 21.66 -2.37
C ALA A 154 1.64 22.56 -3.53
N GLU A 155 0.70 22.06 -4.35
CA GLU A 155 0.06 22.82 -5.43
C GLU A 155 -1.02 23.80 -4.91
N HIS A 156 -1.58 23.56 -3.72
CA HIS A 156 -2.65 24.37 -3.11
C HIS A 156 -2.66 24.21 -1.58
N ALA A 157 -3.26 25.19 -0.89
CA ALA A 157 -3.47 25.18 0.56
C ALA A 157 -4.84 25.77 0.95
N GLU A 158 -5.46 25.23 2.00
CA GLU A 158 -6.72 25.73 2.57
C GLU A 158 -6.55 25.92 4.08
N VAL A 159 -6.80 27.14 4.57
CA VAL A 159 -6.75 27.47 5.99
C VAL A 159 -8.07 28.07 6.44
N ILE A 160 -8.51 27.71 7.66
CA ILE A 160 -9.65 28.32 8.33
C ILE A 160 -9.16 29.10 9.55
N VAL A 161 -9.49 30.39 9.60
CA VAL A 161 -9.20 31.27 10.73
C VAL A 161 -10.47 31.64 11.45
N GLU A 162 -10.53 31.34 12.75
CA GLU A 162 -11.67 31.63 13.62
C GLU A 162 -11.26 32.52 14.79
N ALA A 163 -11.83 33.72 14.89
CA ALA A 163 -11.66 34.61 16.05
C ALA A 163 -12.77 35.68 16.08
N GLY A 164 -13.04 36.25 17.25
CA GLY A 164 -14.00 37.35 17.40
C GLY A 164 -15.46 37.00 17.11
N GLY A 165 -15.79 35.73 16.86
CA GLY A 165 -17.10 35.24 16.40
C GLY A 165 -17.25 35.16 14.88
N HIS A 166 -16.15 35.28 14.13
CA HIS A 166 -16.10 35.15 12.68
C HIS A 166 -15.19 33.98 12.29
N ALA A 167 -15.52 33.34 11.18
CA ALA A 167 -14.74 32.27 10.57
C ALA A 167 -14.52 32.60 9.08
N ILE A 168 -13.26 32.65 8.67
CA ILE A 168 -12.85 32.93 7.29
C ILE A 168 -12.00 31.77 6.79
N THR A 169 -12.41 31.18 5.68
CA THR A 169 -11.61 30.17 4.98
C THR A 169 -10.88 30.83 3.82
N ALA A 170 -9.55 30.69 3.76
CA ALA A 170 -8.74 31.09 2.63
C ALA A 170 -8.20 29.85 1.90
N ARG A 171 -8.42 29.80 0.58
CA ARG A 171 -7.78 28.84 -0.32
C ARG A 171 -6.81 29.58 -1.23
N VAL A 172 -5.62 29.03 -1.39
CA VAL A 172 -4.59 29.53 -2.29
C VAL A 172 -4.03 28.40 -3.14
N ALA A 173 -3.52 28.71 -4.31
CA ALA A 173 -2.87 27.76 -5.21
C ALA A 173 -1.58 28.36 -5.77
N LEU A 174 -0.64 27.51 -6.19
CA LEU A 174 0.50 27.97 -6.97
C LEU A 174 0.02 28.50 -8.34
N PRO A 175 0.69 29.54 -8.89
CA PRO A 175 0.40 30.01 -10.23
C PRO A 175 0.89 29.00 -11.29
N ASP A 176 0.04 28.68 -12.26
CA ASP A 176 0.41 27.88 -13.44
C ASP A 176 1.22 28.72 -14.47
N ASP A 177 1.97 28.05 -15.36
CA ASP A 177 2.79 28.66 -16.44
C ASP A 177 2.03 29.62 -17.38
N GLU A 178 0.69 29.55 -17.47
CA GLU A 178 -0.14 30.46 -18.29
C GLU A 178 -0.77 31.61 -17.47
N GLY A 179 -0.64 31.57 -16.13
CA GLY A 179 -1.13 32.54 -15.15
C GLY A 179 -2.63 32.86 -15.22
N ASP A 180 -3.43 31.90 -15.69
CA ASP A 180 -4.86 31.89 -15.46
C ASP A 180 -5.14 31.05 -14.20
N ALA A 181 -5.98 31.58 -13.30
CA ALA A 181 -6.43 30.82 -12.14
C ALA A 181 -7.17 29.56 -12.64
N ILE A 182 -6.69 28.37 -12.28
CA ILE A 182 -7.46 27.16 -12.48
C ILE A 182 -8.71 27.30 -11.61
N GLU A 183 -9.88 27.50 -12.23
CA GLU A 183 -11.17 27.61 -11.55
C GLU A 183 -11.48 26.47 -10.56
N ASP A 184 -10.74 25.37 -10.66
CA ASP A 184 -10.95 24.10 -9.98
C ASP A 184 -10.19 23.96 -8.66
N ASP A 185 -9.04 24.64 -8.50
CA ASP A 185 -8.17 24.47 -7.32
C ASP A 185 -8.53 25.48 -6.22
N LEU A 186 -9.23 26.55 -6.60
CA LEU A 186 -9.85 27.53 -5.70
C LEU A 186 -11.34 27.31 -5.44
N ALA A 187 -11.96 26.34 -6.11
CA ALA A 187 -13.35 25.98 -5.83
C ALA A 187 -13.47 25.60 -4.34
N GLU A 188 -14.65 25.82 -3.72
CA GLU A 188 -14.98 24.98 -2.57
C GLU A 188 -14.70 23.54 -2.99
N PRO A 189 -13.94 22.73 -2.20
CA PRO A 189 -13.75 21.33 -2.55
C PRO A 189 -15.15 20.83 -2.86
N MET A 190 -15.36 20.35 -4.09
CA MET A 190 -16.67 19.94 -4.55
C MET A 190 -17.18 18.88 -3.59
N LEU A 191 -17.89 19.33 -2.57
CA LEU A 191 -18.65 18.52 -1.67
C LEU A 191 -19.80 18.05 -2.53
N VAL A 192 -19.81 16.74 -2.77
CA VAL A 192 -20.89 15.94 -3.36
C VAL A 192 -20.71 15.71 -4.89
N PRO A 193 -20.36 14.49 -5.33
CA PRO A 193 -21.06 13.94 -6.48
C PRO A 193 -22.53 13.72 -6.07
N GLU A 194 -23.48 14.14 -6.91
CA GLU A 194 -24.88 13.71 -6.78
C GLU A 194 -24.94 12.19 -6.52
N PRO A 195 -25.92 11.68 -5.74
CA PRO A 195 -26.02 10.27 -5.41
C PRO A 195 -25.94 9.44 -6.70
N ILE A 196 -24.81 8.76 -6.89
CA ILE A 196 -24.59 7.91 -8.07
C ILE A 196 -25.44 6.66 -7.86
N PRO A 197 -26.37 6.35 -8.78
CA PRO A 197 -27.15 5.12 -8.70
C PRO A 197 -26.22 3.91 -8.59
N ALA A 198 -26.54 2.98 -7.70
CA ALA A 198 -25.74 1.77 -7.49
C ALA A 198 -25.57 0.90 -8.75
N THR A 199 -26.43 1.09 -9.75
CA THR A 199 -26.39 0.36 -11.03
C THR A 199 -26.13 1.31 -12.19
N GLY A 200 -24.87 1.61 -12.45
CA GLY A 200 -24.47 2.32 -13.66
C GLY A 200 -22.99 2.62 -13.69
N ARG A 201 -22.22 1.88 -14.49
CA ARG A 201 -20.90 2.34 -14.93
C ARG A 201 -21.09 3.50 -15.90
N SER A 202 -21.38 4.69 -15.40
CA SER A 202 -20.97 5.89 -16.11
C SER A 202 -19.48 6.07 -15.84
N LYS A 203 -18.65 6.06 -16.88
CA LYS A 203 -17.28 6.57 -16.78
C LYS A 203 -17.33 7.86 -15.95
N SER A 204 -16.49 7.97 -14.92
CA SER A 204 -16.40 9.19 -14.12
C SER A 204 -16.27 10.36 -15.10
N PRO A 205 -17.21 11.32 -15.11
CA PRO A 205 -17.12 12.46 -16.01
C PRO A 205 -15.74 13.11 -15.85
N ARG A 206 -15.10 13.56 -16.93
CA ARG A 206 -13.72 14.11 -16.90
C ARG A 206 -13.53 15.16 -15.79
N ASN A 207 -14.57 15.93 -15.50
CA ASN A 207 -14.57 16.98 -14.48
C ASN A 207 -15.15 16.56 -13.10
N ALA A 208 -15.58 15.30 -12.93
CA ALA A 208 -16.07 14.80 -11.65
C ALA A 208 -14.93 14.56 -10.65
N PRO A 209 -15.21 14.53 -9.33
CA PRO A 209 -14.23 14.16 -8.32
C PRO A 209 -13.61 12.80 -8.64
N CYS A 210 -12.30 12.69 -8.47
CA CYS A 210 -11.61 11.44 -8.72
C CYS A 210 -12.07 10.38 -7.69
N PRO A 211 -12.48 9.18 -8.12
CA PRO A 211 -13.01 8.15 -7.21
C PRO A 211 -11.98 7.63 -6.19
N CYS A 212 -10.70 7.94 -6.33
CA CYS A 212 -9.67 7.63 -5.35
C CYS A 212 -9.73 8.47 -4.06
N GLY A 213 -10.60 9.49 -4.00
CA GLY A 213 -10.75 10.32 -2.80
C GLY A 213 -9.69 11.40 -2.63
N SER A 214 -8.88 11.69 -3.66
CA SER A 214 -7.83 12.72 -3.62
C SER A 214 -8.33 14.16 -3.59
N GLY A 215 -9.64 14.39 -3.72
CA GLY A 215 -10.22 15.73 -3.89
C GLY A 215 -9.99 16.37 -5.26
N LYS A 216 -9.03 15.86 -6.07
CA LYS A 216 -8.75 16.33 -7.44
C LYS A 216 -9.85 15.87 -8.42
N LYS A 217 -10.05 16.62 -9.51
CA LYS A 217 -10.88 16.14 -10.64
C LYS A 217 -10.25 14.92 -11.29
N TYR A 218 -11.09 14.00 -11.75
CA TYR A 218 -10.66 12.75 -12.40
C TYR A 218 -9.67 13.00 -13.55
N LYS A 219 -9.88 14.04 -14.37
CA LYS A 219 -8.94 14.45 -15.43
C LYS A 219 -7.51 14.78 -14.95
N LYS A 220 -7.37 15.33 -13.74
CA LYS A 220 -6.10 15.78 -13.14
C LYS A 220 -5.47 14.75 -12.20
N CYS A 221 -6.11 13.58 -12.05
CA CYS A 221 -5.66 12.56 -11.11
C CYS A 221 -5.46 11.24 -11.85
N HIS A 222 -6.52 10.46 -12.03
CA HIS A 222 -6.38 9.12 -12.63
C HIS A 222 -6.62 9.10 -14.15
N LEU A 223 -7.18 10.13 -14.78
CA LEU A 223 -7.47 10.07 -16.23
C LEU A 223 -6.22 9.95 -17.09
N ALA A 224 -5.16 10.71 -16.82
CA ALA A 224 -3.92 10.62 -17.61
C ALA A 224 -3.26 9.24 -17.44
N GLU A 225 -3.28 8.71 -16.22
CA GLU A 225 -2.78 7.37 -15.90
C GLU A 225 -3.65 6.28 -16.56
N GLU A 226 -4.97 6.45 -16.59
CA GLU A 226 -5.90 5.56 -17.27
C GLU A 226 -5.76 5.63 -18.79
N GLU A 227 -5.64 6.82 -19.38
CA GLU A 227 -5.41 7.02 -20.81
C GLU A 227 -4.04 6.42 -21.23
N ALA A 228 -3.02 6.54 -20.38
CA ALA A 228 -1.71 5.90 -20.57
C ALA A 228 -1.80 4.37 -20.45
N ARG A 229 -2.55 3.84 -19.48
CA ARG A 229 -2.81 2.40 -19.34
C ARG A 229 -3.64 1.84 -20.50
N GLU A 230 -4.65 2.57 -20.96
CA GLU A 230 -5.42 2.21 -22.15
C GLU A 230 -4.53 2.23 -23.40
N ALA A 231 -3.59 3.16 -23.51
CA ALA A 231 -2.58 3.17 -24.56
C ALA A 231 -1.64 1.96 -24.46
N ALA A 232 -1.14 1.63 -23.27
CA ALA A 232 -0.33 0.43 -23.03
C ALA A 232 -1.09 -0.85 -23.39
N ALA A 233 -2.38 -0.94 -23.06
CA ALA A 233 -3.25 -2.06 -23.41
C ALA A 233 -3.47 -2.23 -24.93
N ARG A 234 -3.20 -1.20 -25.74
CA ARG A 234 -3.25 -1.30 -27.23
C ARG A 234 -1.96 -1.84 -27.84
N GLY A 235 -0.87 -1.95 -27.08
CA GLY A 235 0.43 -2.46 -27.55
C GLY A 235 0.50 -3.99 -27.69
N THR A 236 1.71 -4.52 -27.87
CA THR A 236 2.01 -5.97 -27.91
C THR A 236 3.06 -6.34 -26.85
N GLY A 237 3.11 -7.60 -26.42
CA GLY A 237 4.03 -8.07 -25.39
C GLY A 237 3.43 -8.10 -23.97
N LEU A 238 4.26 -8.48 -22.99
CA LEU A 238 3.86 -8.75 -21.60
C LEU A 238 3.22 -7.54 -20.91
N GLU A 239 3.78 -6.35 -21.10
CA GLU A 239 3.24 -5.10 -20.52
C GLU A 239 1.83 -4.78 -21.02
N ALA A 240 1.57 -5.01 -22.32
CA ALA A 240 0.26 -4.81 -22.91
C ALA A 240 -0.76 -5.86 -22.41
N GLU A 241 -0.33 -7.10 -22.21
CA GLU A 241 -1.17 -8.15 -21.61
C GLU A 241 -1.53 -7.84 -20.16
N GLU A 242 -0.56 -7.34 -19.39
CA GLU A 242 -0.76 -6.93 -18.00
C GLU A 242 -1.70 -5.73 -17.88
N ALA A 243 -1.53 -4.71 -18.72
CA ALA A 243 -2.42 -3.57 -18.79
C ALA A 243 -3.87 -3.97 -19.13
N ARG A 244 -4.06 -4.89 -20.09
CA ARG A 244 -5.39 -5.46 -20.42
C ARG A 244 -5.97 -6.26 -19.25
N ALA A 245 -5.14 -7.03 -18.56
CA ALA A 245 -5.57 -7.80 -17.39
C ALA A 245 -6.00 -6.87 -16.24
N HIS A 246 -5.27 -5.78 -16.02
CA HIS A 246 -5.64 -4.75 -15.05
C HIS A 246 -6.98 -4.08 -15.42
N ALA A 247 -7.16 -3.67 -16.67
CA ALA A 247 -8.42 -3.09 -17.14
C ALA A 247 -9.61 -4.04 -16.98
N ARG A 248 -9.42 -5.35 -17.27
CA ARG A 248 -10.44 -6.39 -17.00
C ARG A 248 -10.79 -6.48 -15.52
N ARG A 249 -9.80 -6.46 -14.61
CA ARG A 249 -10.04 -6.49 -13.15
C ARG A 249 -10.88 -5.29 -12.68
N LEU A 250 -10.57 -4.07 -13.13
CA LEU A 250 -11.38 -2.89 -12.83
C LEU A 250 -12.81 -3.02 -13.39
N THR A 251 -12.94 -3.55 -14.60
CA THR A 251 -14.22 -3.85 -15.27
C THR A 251 -14.95 -5.07 -14.67
N GLU A 252 -14.36 -5.78 -13.73
CA GLU A 252 -15.06 -6.84 -13.00
C GLU A 252 -15.44 -6.39 -11.58
N ARG A 253 -14.80 -5.33 -11.07
CA ARG A 253 -15.03 -4.80 -9.72
C ARG A 253 -16.50 -4.43 -9.51
N ASP A 254 -17.04 -4.87 -8.37
CA ASP A 254 -18.41 -4.56 -7.95
C ASP A 254 -18.55 -3.04 -7.70
N PRO A 255 -19.59 -2.37 -8.26
CA PRO A 255 -19.83 -0.95 -8.04
C PRO A 255 -19.91 -0.54 -6.57
N ILE A 256 -20.29 -1.45 -5.67
CA ILE A 256 -20.40 -1.17 -4.23
C ILE A 256 -19.06 -0.75 -3.62
N HIS A 257 -17.94 -1.28 -4.11
CA HIS A 257 -16.62 -0.87 -3.65
C HIS A 257 -16.30 0.58 -4.06
N GLY A 258 -16.74 0.99 -5.25
CA GLY A 258 -16.60 2.39 -5.66
C GLY A 258 -17.49 3.32 -4.84
N LEU A 259 -18.67 2.86 -4.40
CA LEU A 259 -19.51 3.61 -3.47
C LEU A 259 -18.85 3.71 -2.08
N ASP A 260 -18.30 2.62 -1.57
CA ASP A 260 -17.56 2.56 -0.29
C ASP A 260 -16.38 3.55 -0.27
N GLU A 261 -15.57 3.56 -1.32
CA GLU A 261 -14.44 4.50 -1.47
C GLU A 261 -14.87 5.95 -1.42
N ARG A 262 -15.95 6.32 -2.16
CA ARG A 262 -16.45 7.69 -2.19
C ARG A 262 -17.01 8.14 -0.84
N ILE A 263 -17.79 7.29 -0.17
CA ILE A 263 -18.34 7.58 1.15
C ILE A 263 -17.20 7.74 2.16
N THR A 264 -16.23 6.82 2.14
CA THR A 264 -15.07 6.87 3.03
C THR A 264 -14.29 8.17 2.82
N ALA A 265 -14.00 8.54 1.57
CA ALA A 265 -13.30 9.78 1.26
C ALA A 265 -14.04 11.04 1.75
N ASP A 266 -15.36 11.14 1.49
CA ASP A 266 -16.17 12.29 1.91
C ASP A 266 -16.29 12.34 3.45
N ALA A 267 -16.48 11.20 4.11
CA ALA A 267 -16.49 11.12 5.57
C ALA A 267 -15.17 11.63 6.19
N LEU A 268 -14.03 11.21 5.64
CA LEU A 268 -12.71 11.69 6.07
C LEU A 268 -12.53 13.20 5.82
N ALA A 269 -13.03 13.72 4.69
CA ALA A 269 -13.00 15.15 4.41
C ALA A 269 -13.84 15.96 5.40
N LEU A 270 -15.04 15.50 5.74
CA LEU A 270 -15.89 16.10 6.78
C LEU A 270 -15.21 16.08 8.15
N ALA A 271 -14.57 14.96 8.51
CA ALA A 271 -13.81 14.85 9.75
C ALA A 271 -12.63 15.82 9.81
N ARG A 272 -11.83 15.92 8.74
CA ARG A 272 -10.73 16.90 8.62
C ARG A 272 -11.24 18.33 8.75
N ARG A 273 -12.36 18.67 8.09
CA ARG A 273 -12.99 20.00 8.22
C ARG A 273 -13.47 20.27 9.65
N ARG A 274 -14.02 19.26 10.33
CA ARG A 274 -14.65 19.43 11.65
C ARG A 274 -13.65 19.52 12.81
N TRP A 275 -12.55 18.76 12.71
CA TRP A 275 -11.60 18.54 13.80
C TRP A 275 -10.18 19.05 13.48
N GLY A 276 -9.91 19.45 12.23
CA GLY A 276 -8.63 20.01 11.83
C GLY A 276 -7.45 19.08 12.12
N ARG A 277 -6.38 19.65 12.68
CA ARG A 277 -5.14 18.93 13.02
C ARG A 277 -5.30 17.88 14.12
N GLU A 278 -6.37 17.93 14.90
CA GLU A 278 -6.64 16.91 15.92
C GLU A 278 -7.17 15.59 15.33
N PHE A 279 -7.58 15.60 14.06
CA PHE A 279 -7.93 14.39 13.33
C PHE A 279 -6.71 13.82 12.60
N ASP A 280 -5.99 12.93 13.28
CA ASP A 280 -4.77 12.31 12.77
C ASP A 280 -4.87 10.76 12.82
N PRO A 281 -5.69 10.14 11.95
CA PRO A 281 -5.77 8.69 11.85
C PRO A 281 -4.49 8.07 11.30
N ASP A 282 -3.76 8.78 10.42
CA ASP A 282 -2.56 8.27 9.79
C ASP A 282 -1.40 8.18 10.78
N GLY A 283 -1.21 9.21 11.63
CA GLY A 283 -0.26 9.17 12.73
C GLY A 283 -0.59 8.09 13.76
N ALA A 284 -1.87 7.83 14.03
CA ALA A 284 -2.29 6.75 14.91
C ALA A 284 -1.97 5.35 14.35
N LEU A 285 -2.16 5.13 13.05
CA LEU A 285 -1.77 3.86 12.40
C LEU A 285 -0.24 3.71 12.33
N LEU A 286 0.48 4.80 12.04
CA LEU A 286 1.93 4.83 12.04
C LEU A 286 2.51 4.48 13.42
N ALA A 287 1.91 4.99 14.50
CA ALA A 287 2.29 4.66 15.87
C ALA A 287 2.12 3.17 16.22
N ILE A 288 1.29 2.43 15.47
CA ILE A 288 1.12 0.98 15.59
C ILE A 288 2.14 0.21 14.72
N GLY A 289 2.90 0.90 13.88
CA GLY A 289 3.90 0.32 12.97
C GLY A 289 3.36 -0.03 11.59
N LEU A 290 2.18 0.48 11.21
CA LEU A 290 1.67 0.31 9.84
C LEU A 290 2.38 1.28 8.90
N ASP A 291 2.94 0.74 7.82
CA ASP A 291 3.49 1.55 6.74
C ASP A 291 2.38 2.25 5.93
N TYR A 292 2.77 3.23 5.11
CA TYR A 292 1.85 4.01 4.28
C TYR A 292 1.01 3.14 3.32
N GLN A 293 1.56 2.05 2.79
CA GLN A 293 0.81 1.17 1.89
C GLN A 293 -0.30 0.42 2.64
N SER A 294 -0.01 -0.01 3.86
CA SER A 294 -0.96 -0.65 4.76
C SER A 294 -2.02 0.32 5.25
N THR A 295 -1.69 1.60 5.49
CA THR A 295 -2.69 2.60 5.88
C THR A 295 -3.71 2.84 4.77
N GLN A 296 -3.29 2.87 3.50
CA GLN A 296 -4.21 2.97 2.35
C GLN A 296 -5.16 1.77 2.26
N ALA A 297 -4.68 0.55 2.53
CA ALA A 297 -5.53 -0.64 2.57
C ALA A 297 -6.51 -0.64 3.76
N LEU A 298 -6.31 0.24 4.74
CA LEU A 298 -7.06 0.29 6.00
C LEU A 298 -7.85 1.60 6.18
N LEU A 299 -8.12 2.36 5.11
CA LEU A 299 -8.93 3.60 5.18
C LEU A 299 -10.31 3.41 5.84
N GLY A 300 -10.90 2.21 5.72
CA GLY A 300 -12.15 1.87 6.41
C GLY A 300 -12.03 1.87 7.95
N TRP A 301 -10.81 1.74 8.49
CA TRP A 301 -10.54 1.98 9.90
C TRP A 301 -10.56 3.48 10.24
N SER A 302 -9.88 4.29 9.43
CA SER A 302 -9.82 5.74 9.62
C SER A 302 -11.21 6.39 9.60
N SER A 303 -12.11 5.89 8.74
CA SER A 303 -13.47 6.43 8.66
C SER A 303 -14.44 5.87 9.70
N GLY A 304 -14.37 4.56 9.99
CA GLY A 304 -15.38 3.86 10.79
C GLY A 304 -14.98 3.49 12.22
N HIS A 305 -13.71 3.66 12.60
CA HIS A 305 -13.19 3.17 13.88
C HIS A 305 -12.29 4.17 14.62
N TYR A 306 -11.57 5.04 13.91
CA TYR A 306 -10.84 6.14 14.54
C TYR A 306 -11.83 7.14 15.16
N ARG A 307 -11.58 7.51 16.42
CA ARG A 307 -12.42 8.43 17.18
C ARG A 307 -11.77 9.80 17.24
N GLY A 308 -12.49 10.82 16.77
CA GLY A 308 -12.07 12.21 16.89
C GLY A 308 -12.20 12.75 18.33
N PRO A 309 -11.89 14.04 18.54
CA PRO A 309 -11.88 14.68 19.86
C PRO A 309 -13.21 14.63 20.63
N ASP A 310 -14.33 14.46 19.92
CA ASP A 310 -15.67 14.35 20.50
C ASP A 310 -16.19 12.91 20.60
N ASP A 311 -15.29 11.93 20.52
CA ASP A 311 -15.53 10.48 20.59
C ASP A 311 -16.37 9.90 19.42
N ARG A 312 -16.65 10.69 18.37
CA ARG A 312 -17.33 10.24 17.14
C ARG A 312 -16.35 9.81 16.05
N THR A 313 -16.83 9.02 15.10
CA THR A 313 -16.09 8.59 13.92
C THR A 313 -16.42 9.47 12.70
N ALA A 314 -15.60 9.39 11.65
CA ALA A 314 -15.88 10.13 10.41
C ALA A 314 -17.22 9.70 9.77
N LEU A 315 -17.57 8.41 9.84
CA LEU A 315 -18.86 7.91 9.37
C LEU A 315 -20.05 8.39 10.22
N ASP A 316 -19.85 8.72 11.50
CA ASP A 316 -20.88 9.34 12.32
C ASP A 316 -21.18 10.77 11.83
N LEU A 317 -20.14 11.57 11.57
CA LEU A 317 -20.27 12.91 10.98
C LEU A 317 -20.92 12.84 9.59
N TYR A 318 -20.53 11.86 8.79
CA TYR A 318 -21.13 11.63 7.47
C TYR A 318 -22.63 11.36 7.55
N LEU A 319 -23.09 10.50 8.47
CA LEU A 319 -24.53 10.25 8.64
C LEU A 319 -25.27 11.49 9.16
N GLU A 320 -24.64 12.30 10.02
CA GLU A 320 -25.23 13.54 10.53
C GLU A 320 -25.43 14.57 9.41
N GLU A 321 -24.40 14.84 8.61
CA GLU A 321 -24.42 15.89 7.59
C GLU A 321 -25.02 15.44 6.25
N ARG A 322 -24.78 14.19 5.85
CA ARG A 322 -25.13 13.65 4.51
C ARG A 322 -26.17 12.54 4.55
N GLY A 323 -26.45 11.95 5.71
CA GLY A 323 -27.31 10.76 5.82
C GLY A 323 -28.76 10.94 5.37
N ARG A 324 -29.24 12.18 5.23
CA ARG A 324 -30.57 12.49 4.66
C ARG A 324 -30.61 12.43 3.14
N ALA A 325 -29.48 12.61 2.47
CA ALA A 325 -29.35 12.60 1.01
C ALA A 325 -29.02 11.19 0.46
N LEU A 326 -28.68 10.24 1.33
CA LEU A 326 -28.41 8.86 0.95
C LEU A 326 -29.70 8.13 0.54
N ASP A 327 -29.60 7.37 -0.54
CA ASP A 327 -30.59 6.35 -0.87
C ASP A 327 -30.52 5.16 0.13
N ALA A 328 -31.43 4.20 -0.03
CA ALA A 328 -31.54 3.07 0.88
C ALA A 328 -30.27 2.20 0.90
N GLU A 329 -29.62 1.99 -0.25
CA GLU A 329 -28.41 1.17 -0.35
C GLU A 329 -27.19 1.88 0.25
N GLY A 330 -27.00 3.16 -0.07
CA GLY A 330 -25.93 3.98 0.53
C GLY A 330 -26.07 4.07 2.05
N ARG A 331 -27.29 4.27 2.55
CA ARG A 331 -27.52 4.28 4.00
C ARG A 331 -27.25 2.91 4.64
N ALA A 332 -27.71 1.83 4.03
CA ALA A 332 -27.45 0.48 4.51
C ALA A 332 -25.95 0.17 4.56
N LEU A 333 -25.19 0.62 3.55
CA LEU A 333 -23.75 0.49 3.49
C LEU A 333 -23.07 1.23 4.65
N VAL A 334 -23.37 2.51 4.87
CA VAL A 334 -22.75 3.29 5.96
C VAL A 334 -23.07 2.67 7.32
N GLU A 335 -24.32 2.26 7.54
CA GLU A 335 -24.70 1.59 8.78
C GLU A 335 -24.01 0.23 8.96
N ALA A 336 -23.87 -0.55 7.89
CA ALA A 336 -23.13 -1.82 7.93
C ALA A 336 -21.65 -1.60 8.25
N GLN A 337 -21.04 -0.57 7.68
CA GLN A 337 -19.66 -0.19 7.97
C GLN A 337 -19.45 0.21 9.44
N ARG A 338 -20.34 1.01 10.01
CA ARG A 338 -20.29 1.39 11.44
C ARG A 338 -20.45 0.20 12.39
N ARG A 339 -21.18 -0.83 11.96
CA ARG A 339 -21.39 -2.06 12.74
C ARG A 339 -20.26 -3.08 12.59
N ALA A 340 -19.51 -3.02 11.49
CA ALA A 340 -18.42 -3.94 11.17
C ALA A 340 -17.28 -3.83 12.20
N TRP A 341 -16.35 -4.78 12.14
CA TRP A 341 -15.09 -4.77 12.88
C TRP A 341 -14.06 -5.54 12.04
N PHE A 342 -12.77 -5.34 12.36
CA PHE A 342 -11.72 -6.19 11.82
C PHE A 342 -11.67 -7.52 12.57
N SER A 343 -11.39 -8.59 11.84
CA SER A 343 -11.19 -9.92 12.40
C SER A 343 -10.11 -10.70 11.64
N TYR A 344 -9.80 -11.89 12.14
CA TYR A 344 -8.93 -12.86 11.48
C TYR A 344 -9.80 -13.92 10.82
N HIS A 345 -9.74 -14.01 9.49
CA HIS A 345 -10.61 -14.85 8.67
C HIS A 345 -9.79 -15.95 7.99
N GLU A 346 -10.06 -17.21 8.33
CA GLU A 346 -9.51 -18.35 7.58
C GLU A 346 -10.27 -18.51 6.25
N VAL A 347 -9.54 -18.60 5.14
CA VAL A 347 -10.08 -18.97 3.83
C VAL A 347 -10.43 -20.46 3.86
N VAL A 348 -11.72 -20.75 3.77
CA VAL A 348 -12.23 -22.13 3.68
C VAL A 348 -12.17 -22.63 2.25
N SER A 349 -12.62 -21.80 1.31
CA SER A 349 -12.59 -22.09 -0.13
C SER A 349 -12.62 -20.78 -0.93
N ALA A 350 -12.15 -20.84 -2.17
CA ALA A 350 -12.24 -19.74 -3.11
C ALA A 350 -12.67 -20.28 -4.48
N GLU A 351 -13.66 -19.62 -5.10
CA GLU A 351 -14.00 -19.82 -6.50
C GLU A 351 -13.33 -18.71 -7.31
N PRO A 352 -12.30 -19.01 -8.11
CA PRO A 352 -11.51 -17.98 -8.79
C PRO A 352 -12.35 -17.03 -9.64
N GLY A 353 -12.27 -15.74 -9.33
CA GLY A 353 -13.00 -14.70 -10.05
C GLY A 353 -14.44 -14.49 -9.60
N ARG A 354 -14.89 -15.14 -8.52
CA ARG A 354 -16.28 -15.10 -8.06
C ARG A 354 -16.42 -14.82 -6.57
N THR A 355 -16.03 -15.77 -5.72
CA THR A 355 -16.37 -15.74 -4.29
C THR A 355 -15.26 -16.33 -3.42
N ILE A 356 -15.21 -15.89 -2.17
CA ILE A 356 -14.37 -16.47 -1.12
C ILE A 356 -15.27 -16.86 0.04
N THR A 357 -15.13 -18.08 0.55
CA THR A 357 -15.76 -18.49 1.81
C THR A 357 -14.77 -18.33 2.95
N LEU A 358 -15.13 -17.52 3.93
CA LEU A 358 -14.30 -17.12 5.05
C LEU A 358 -14.91 -17.58 6.37
N ARG A 359 -14.08 -18.15 7.24
CA ARG A 359 -14.44 -18.49 8.62
C ARG A 359 -13.79 -17.50 9.56
N ASP A 360 -14.61 -16.81 10.34
CA ASP A 360 -14.10 -15.89 11.37
C ASP A 360 -13.51 -16.69 12.55
N LEU A 361 -12.20 -16.56 12.76
CA LEU A 361 -11.49 -17.28 13.82
C LEU A 361 -11.73 -16.69 15.22
N LEU A 362 -12.24 -15.47 15.32
CA LEU A 362 -12.45 -14.76 16.58
C LEU A 362 -13.93 -14.73 16.96
N ALA A 363 -14.80 -14.19 16.11
CA ALA A 363 -16.25 -14.13 16.34
C ALA A 363 -16.93 -15.49 16.06
N GLY A 364 -16.29 -16.35 15.25
CA GLY A 364 -16.89 -17.57 14.73
C GLY A 364 -17.87 -17.30 13.59
N GLY A 365 -18.34 -18.38 12.97
CA GLY A 365 -19.25 -18.32 11.83
C GLY A 365 -18.52 -18.26 10.50
N GLU A 366 -19.26 -18.59 9.44
CA GLU A 366 -18.78 -18.59 8.07
C GLU A 366 -19.59 -17.60 7.24
N ARG A 367 -18.92 -16.95 6.28
CA ARG A 367 -19.51 -16.01 5.34
C ARG A 367 -18.90 -16.23 3.97
N THR A 368 -19.74 -16.26 2.95
CA THR A 368 -19.30 -16.21 1.56
C THR A 368 -19.40 -14.77 1.10
N VAL A 369 -18.27 -14.22 0.66
CA VAL A 369 -18.16 -12.85 0.15
C VAL A 369 -17.99 -12.90 -1.37
N GLU A 370 -18.62 -11.95 -2.05
CA GLU A 370 -18.40 -11.74 -3.48
C GLU A 370 -17.10 -10.96 -3.66
N GLU A 371 -16.04 -11.67 -4.04
CA GLU A 371 -14.73 -11.09 -4.25
C GLU A 371 -14.10 -11.79 -5.46
N LYS A 372 -13.71 -10.99 -6.46
CA LYS A 372 -13.19 -11.49 -7.74
C LYS A 372 -11.67 -11.49 -7.87
N SER A 373 -10.98 -10.54 -7.24
CA SER A 373 -9.53 -10.37 -7.43
C SER A 373 -8.75 -11.26 -6.47
N ALA A 374 -8.99 -11.10 -5.18
CA ALA A 374 -8.42 -11.94 -4.13
C ALA A 374 -8.81 -13.42 -4.28
N SER A 375 -10.01 -13.77 -4.78
CA SER A 375 -10.39 -15.19 -5.00
C SER A 375 -9.50 -15.93 -6.00
N ARG A 376 -8.70 -15.21 -6.79
CA ARG A 376 -7.72 -15.79 -7.74
C ARG A 376 -6.34 -16.00 -7.12
N THR A 377 -6.06 -15.38 -5.98
CA THR A 377 -4.73 -15.37 -5.36
C THR A 377 -4.69 -16.03 -4.00
N VAL A 378 -5.76 -15.89 -3.21
CA VAL A 378 -5.89 -16.53 -1.89
C VAL A 378 -5.96 -18.04 -2.02
N ARG A 379 -5.40 -18.71 -1.02
CA ARG A 379 -5.37 -20.16 -0.92
C ARG A 379 -6.25 -20.61 0.24
N PRO A 380 -6.91 -21.78 0.15
CA PRO A 380 -7.47 -22.43 1.33
C PRO A 380 -6.44 -22.44 2.46
N ARG A 381 -6.91 -22.20 3.68
CA ARG A 381 -6.11 -22.07 4.91
C ARG A 381 -5.31 -20.79 5.08
N ASP A 382 -5.28 -19.88 4.10
CA ASP A 382 -4.78 -18.52 4.35
C ASP A 382 -5.63 -17.87 5.45
N VAL A 383 -5.00 -17.17 6.38
CA VAL A 383 -5.67 -16.34 7.35
C VAL A 383 -5.52 -14.89 6.90
N LEU A 384 -6.65 -14.20 6.75
CA LEU A 384 -6.74 -12.81 6.32
C LEU A 384 -7.07 -11.91 7.49
N LEU A 385 -6.44 -10.75 7.55
CA LEU A 385 -6.85 -9.64 8.40
C LEU A 385 -7.73 -8.71 7.57
N ALA A 386 -9.04 -8.71 7.83
CA ALA A 386 -9.99 -7.91 7.06
C ALA A 386 -11.27 -7.61 7.84
N ARG A 387 -12.15 -6.79 7.24
CA ARG A 387 -13.55 -6.58 7.65
C ARG A 387 -14.47 -7.34 6.71
N ILE A 388 -15.60 -7.81 7.24
CA ILE A 388 -16.74 -8.24 6.43
C ILE A 388 -17.88 -7.26 6.64
N ILE A 389 -18.32 -6.62 5.55
CA ILE A 389 -19.49 -5.73 5.54
C ILE A 389 -20.70 -6.54 5.10
N ASP A 390 -21.67 -6.70 5.99
CA ASP A 390 -22.91 -7.45 5.74
C ASP A 390 -24.02 -6.49 5.28
N LEU A 391 -24.45 -6.63 4.02
CA LEU A 391 -25.52 -5.85 3.40
C LEU A 391 -26.83 -6.64 3.29
N GLY A 392 -27.02 -7.65 4.15
CA GLY A 392 -28.22 -8.49 4.17
C GLY A 392 -28.16 -9.60 3.13
N SER A 393 -28.40 -9.29 1.85
CA SER A 393 -28.41 -10.32 0.79
C SER A 393 -27.03 -10.67 0.26
N ARG A 394 -26.01 -9.87 0.58
CA ARG A 394 -24.61 -10.08 0.17
C ARG A 394 -23.64 -9.61 1.24
N ALA A 395 -22.44 -10.19 1.25
CA ALA A 395 -21.34 -9.79 2.12
C ALA A 395 -20.12 -9.38 1.30
N ILE A 396 -19.41 -8.36 1.76
CA ILE A 396 -18.27 -7.77 1.05
C ILE A 396 -17.03 -7.85 1.94
N LEU A 397 -15.92 -8.27 1.35
CA LEU A 397 -14.60 -8.16 1.98
C LEU A 397 -14.09 -6.72 1.82
N ALA A 398 -13.77 -6.05 2.91
CA ALA A 398 -13.28 -4.68 2.89
C ALA A 398 -12.12 -4.49 3.87
N GLY A 399 -11.23 -3.54 3.56
CA GLY A 399 -10.07 -3.22 4.39
C GLY A 399 -9.19 -4.43 4.67
N CYS A 400 -8.60 -5.04 3.64
CA CYS A 400 -7.78 -6.26 3.81
C CYS A 400 -6.31 -5.88 3.93
N TYR A 401 -5.63 -6.36 4.98
CA TYR A 401 -4.17 -6.30 5.03
C TYR A 401 -3.58 -7.22 3.94
N LEU A 402 -2.58 -6.73 3.21
CA LEU A 402 -2.15 -7.34 1.94
C LEU A 402 -1.47 -8.70 2.10
N ARG A 403 -0.81 -8.96 3.23
CA ARG A 403 -0.09 -10.21 3.49
C ARG A 403 -0.95 -11.16 4.34
N PRO A 404 -1.37 -12.32 3.82
CA PRO A 404 -2.03 -13.35 4.63
C PRO A 404 -1.04 -14.04 5.57
N LEU A 405 -1.56 -14.62 6.66
CA LEU A 405 -0.81 -15.50 7.55
C LEU A 405 -1.09 -16.98 7.25
N PRO A 406 -0.08 -17.87 7.36
CA PRO A 406 -0.32 -19.30 7.37
C PRO A 406 -1.12 -19.75 8.61
N PRO A 407 -1.63 -20.99 8.64
CA PRO A 407 -2.49 -21.49 9.72
C PRO A 407 -1.92 -21.35 11.12
N ARG A 408 -0.62 -21.66 11.30
CA ARG A 408 0.03 -21.65 12.62
C ARG A 408 0.13 -20.24 13.18
N GLU A 409 0.60 -19.31 12.38
CA GLU A 409 0.70 -17.88 12.68
C GLU A 409 -0.69 -17.26 12.88
N GLY A 410 -1.68 -17.65 12.08
CA GLY A 410 -3.07 -17.21 12.27
C GLY A 410 -3.70 -17.74 13.56
N ASP A 411 -3.44 -18.99 13.94
CA ASP A 411 -3.87 -19.55 15.23
C ASP A 411 -3.20 -18.82 16.39
N GLU A 412 -1.92 -18.49 16.25
CA GLU A 412 -1.18 -17.67 17.21
C GLU A 412 -1.77 -16.27 17.36
N ALA A 413 -2.04 -15.57 16.27
CA ALA A 413 -2.72 -14.27 16.27
C ALA A 413 -4.04 -14.35 17.03
N ARG A 414 -4.86 -15.37 16.72
CA ARG A 414 -6.14 -15.63 17.39
C ARG A 414 -5.96 -15.83 18.91
N ARG A 415 -4.97 -16.63 19.33
CA ARG A 415 -4.70 -16.89 20.77
C ARG A 415 -4.21 -15.63 21.48
N ARG A 416 -3.26 -14.89 20.89
CA ARG A 416 -2.69 -13.66 21.45
C ARG A 416 -3.77 -12.59 21.61
N LEU A 417 -4.62 -12.40 20.61
CA LEU A 417 -5.71 -11.44 20.71
C LEU A 417 -6.73 -11.83 21.77
N ARG A 418 -7.19 -13.09 21.82
CA ARG A 418 -8.11 -13.58 22.87
C ARG A 418 -7.56 -13.34 24.28
N SER A 419 -6.25 -13.54 24.45
CA SER A 419 -5.56 -13.22 25.71
C SER A 419 -5.57 -11.72 26.00
N ALA A 420 -5.19 -10.89 25.02
CA ALA A 420 -5.13 -9.43 25.15
C ALA A 420 -6.50 -8.81 25.51
N VAL A 421 -7.59 -9.29 24.92
CA VAL A 421 -8.95 -8.84 25.24
C VAL A 421 -9.58 -9.58 26.44
N ARG A 422 -8.81 -10.45 27.11
CA ARG A 422 -9.19 -11.21 28.32
C ARG A 422 -10.43 -12.11 28.14
N VAL A 423 -10.59 -12.72 26.97
CA VAL A 423 -11.72 -13.61 26.65
C VAL A 423 -11.30 -15.07 26.73
N ARG A 424 -11.87 -15.80 27.70
CA ARG A 424 -11.68 -17.26 27.86
C ARG A 424 -12.62 -18.09 26.97
N ALA A 425 -13.76 -17.55 26.58
CA ALA A 425 -14.71 -18.21 25.68
C ALA A 425 -14.10 -18.44 24.29
N ALA A 426 -14.59 -19.45 23.57
CA ALA A 426 -14.08 -19.78 22.23
C ALA A 426 -14.28 -18.62 21.23
N LYS A 427 -15.39 -17.88 21.37
CA LYS A 427 -15.75 -16.74 20.53
C LYS A 427 -15.52 -15.42 21.28
N VAL A 428 -15.03 -14.40 20.59
CA VAL A 428 -14.86 -13.04 21.07
C VAL A 428 -16.14 -12.24 20.80
N PRO A 429 -16.74 -11.59 21.82
CA PRO A 429 -17.92 -10.74 21.60
C PRO A 429 -17.65 -9.56 20.66
N ALA A 430 -18.66 -9.17 19.88
CA ALA A 430 -18.54 -8.10 18.89
C ALA A 430 -18.05 -6.77 19.46
N ASP A 431 -18.53 -6.36 20.64
CA ASP A 431 -18.08 -5.11 21.29
C ASP A 431 -16.58 -5.12 21.59
N LYS A 432 -16.04 -6.26 22.04
CA LYS A 432 -14.61 -6.42 22.30
C LYS A 432 -13.78 -6.38 21.02
N LEU A 433 -14.31 -6.89 19.90
CA LEU A 433 -13.65 -6.79 18.60
C LEU A 433 -13.68 -5.36 18.07
N ARG A 434 -14.78 -4.62 18.25
CA ARG A 434 -14.85 -3.19 17.92
C ARG A 434 -13.87 -2.37 18.75
N GLU A 435 -13.77 -2.61 20.06
CA GLU A 435 -12.77 -1.97 20.93
C GLU A 435 -11.34 -2.30 20.47
N ALA A 436 -11.03 -3.57 20.21
CA ALA A 436 -9.70 -3.99 19.75
C ALA A 436 -9.35 -3.47 18.35
N THR A 437 -10.36 -3.27 17.51
CA THR A 437 -10.24 -2.62 16.20
C THR A 437 -9.92 -1.14 16.38
N ALA A 438 -10.76 -0.39 17.10
CA ALA A 438 -10.59 1.04 17.32
C ALA A 438 -9.27 1.38 18.03
N GLY A 439 -8.88 0.61 19.03
CA GLY A 439 -7.61 0.79 19.75
C GLY A 439 -6.40 0.16 19.07
N GLY A 440 -6.53 -0.39 17.86
CA GLY A 440 -5.42 -0.92 17.07
C GLY A 440 -4.73 -2.19 17.61
N THR A 441 -5.22 -2.77 18.70
CA THR A 441 -4.63 -3.95 19.34
C THR A 441 -4.56 -5.15 18.39
N LEU A 442 -5.58 -5.31 17.55
CA LEU A 442 -5.67 -6.38 16.58
C LEU A 442 -4.61 -6.25 15.47
N PHE A 443 -4.32 -5.02 15.01
CA PHE A 443 -3.28 -4.73 14.02
C PHE A 443 -1.88 -4.92 14.61
N ARG A 444 -1.63 -4.41 15.82
CA ARG A 444 -0.34 -4.58 16.50
C ARG A 444 0.05 -6.06 16.65
N ILE A 445 -0.88 -6.90 17.10
CA ILE A 445 -0.63 -8.35 17.26
C ILE A 445 -0.34 -9.01 15.91
N TRP A 446 -1.04 -8.59 14.85
CA TRP A 446 -0.80 -9.08 13.50
C TRP A 446 0.60 -8.71 13.02
N LEU A 447 0.98 -7.44 13.13
CA LEU A 447 2.29 -6.94 12.73
C LEU A 447 3.42 -7.62 13.50
N GLU A 448 3.30 -7.77 14.82
CA GLU A 448 4.31 -8.49 15.62
C GLU A 448 4.54 -9.92 15.12
N ILE A 449 3.52 -10.58 14.57
CA ILE A 449 3.63 -11.93 14.00
C ILE A 449 4.29 -11.88 12.62
N VAL A 450 3.94 -10.88 11.82
CA VAL A 450 4.56 -10.63 10.51
C VAL A 450 6.06 -10.32 10.69
N ASP A 451 6.40 -9.40 11.59
CA ASP A 451 7.79 -9.01 11.90
C ASP A 451 8.58 -10.20 12.44
N ALA A 452 7.99 -10.97 13.37
CA ALA A 452 8.64 -12.18 13.86
C ALA A 452 8.83 -13.22 12.74
N ALA A 453 7.91 -13.28 11.77
CA ALA A 453 8.07 -14.15 10.62
C ALA A 453 9.22 -13.72 9.71
N ASP A 454 9.38 -12.42 9.48
CA ASP A 454 10.43 -11.85 8.64
C ASP A 454 11.81 -11.89 9.30
N ALA A 455 11.85 -11.78 10.63
CA ALA A 455 13.07 -11.92 11.42
C ALA A 455 13.55 -13.38 11.54
N ARG A 456 12.74 -14.39 11.13
CA ARG A 456 13.18 -15.80 11.18
C ARG A 456 14.32 -16.01 10.18
N PRO A 457 15.48 -16.53 10.61
CA PRO A 457 16.57 -16.83 9.69
C PRO A 457 16.08 -17.87 8.68
N LEU A 458 16.44 -17.68 7.41
CA LEU A 458 16.16 -18.65 6.37
C LEU A 458 16.78 -20.00 6.73
N PRO A 459 16.10 -21.12 6.44
CA PRO A 459 16.63 -22.44 6.73
C PRO A 459 17.95 -22.66 5.97
N ASN A 460 18.95 -23.26 6.63
CA ASN A 460 20.14 -23.71 5.92
C ASN A 460 19.75 -24.91 5.05
N LEU A 461 19.74 -24.73 3.72
CA LEU A 461 19.43 -25.81 2.79
C LEU A 461 20.65 -26.71 2.63
N GLN A 462 20.45 -28.01 2.85
CA GLN A 462 21.47 -29.04 2.64
C GLN A 462 20.98 -30.09 1.65
N ASN A 463 21.88 -30.61 0.83
CA ASN A 463 21.60 -31.76 -0.02
C ASN A 463 21.43 -33.04 0.82
N THR A 464 21.08 -34.15 0.17
CA THR A 464 20.85 -35.44 0.86
C THR A 464 22.09 -36.00 1.54
N ASP A 465 23.29 -35.54 1.18
CA ASP A 465 24.56 -35.94 1.78
C ASP A 465 24.98 -35.02 2.96
N GLY A 466 24.12 -34.05 3.33
CA GLY A 466 24.37 -33.12 4.45
C GLY A 466 25.29 -31.94 4.12
N ALA A 467 25.67 -31.76 2.85
CA ALA A 467 26.45 -30.59 2.42
C ALA A 467 25.53 -29.43 2.04
N ASP A 468 25.98 -28.19 2.25
CA ASP A 468 25.22 -26.99 1.90
C ASP A 468 24.84 -26.97 0.41
N LEU A 469 23.57 -26.65 0.15
CA LEU A 469 22.96 -26.66 -1.17
C LEU A 469 23.35 -25.38 -1.93
N ILE A 470 24.51 -25.40 -2.58
CA ILE A 470 24.99 -24.31 -3.43
C ILE A 470 25.05 -24.81 -4.87
N LEU A 471 24.19 -24.25 -5.74
CA LEU A 471 24.23 -24.56 -7.17
C LEU A 471 25.55 -24.02 -7.71
N THR A 472 26.38 -24.92 -8.23
CA THR A 472 27.72 -24.59 -8.71
C THR A 472 27.86 -25.04 -10.15
N VAL A 473 28.21 -24.11 -11.03
CA VAL A 473 28.42 -24.35 -12.46
C VAL A 473 29.87 -24.07 -12.82
N ASP A 474 30.61 -25.09 -13.24
CA ASP A 474 31.93 -24.94 -13.84
C ASP A 474 31.80 -24.90 -15.36
N ARG A 475 32.39 -23.89 -16.01
CA ARG A 475 32.43 -23.78 -17.46
C ARG A 475 33.82 -24.05 -18.00
N PHE A 476 33.87 -24.80 -19.08
CA PHE A 476 35.07 -25.16 -19.81
C PHE A 476 34.90 -24.80 -21.29
N ASP A 477 35.93 -24.23 -21.88
CA ASP A 477 36.02 -24.08 -23.33
C ASP A 477 36.53 -25.39 -23.95
N VAL A 478 35.87 -25.83 -25.01
CA VAL A 478 36.14 -27.09 -25.73
C VAL A 478 36.25 -26.79 -27.22
N ALA A 479 37.21 -27.39 -27.91
CA ALA A 479 37.26 -27.28 -29.36
C ALA A 479 36.04 -28.00 -29.97
N ALA A 480 35.18 -27.31 -30.72
CA ALA A 480 33.94 -27.89 -31.26
C ALA A 480 34.18 -29.16 -32.11
N ALA A 481 35.30 -29.22 -32.84
CA ALA A 481 35.71 -30.40 -33.61
C ALA A 481 36.02 -31.65 -32.75
N LYS A 482 36.13 -31.49 -31.42
CA LYS A 482 36.48 -32.53 -30.45
C LYS A 482 35.31 -32.94 -29.55
N ALA A 483 34.08 -32.50 -29.85
CA ALA A 483 32.90 -32.78 -29.06
C ALA A 483 32.68 -34.29 -28.80
N HIS A 484 32.86 -35.13 -29.81
CA HIS A 484 32.74 -36.60 -29.67
C HIS A 484 33.81 -37.19 -28.73
N GLU A 485 35.05 -36.72 -28.82
CA GLU A 485 36.15 -37.17 -27.95
C GLU A 485 35.90 -36.77 -26.49
N VAL A 486 35.36 -35.56 -26.28
CA VAL A 486 35.00 -35.06 -24.94
C VAL A 486 33.87 -35.89 -24.32
N VAL A 487 32.80 -36.17 -25.06
CA VAL A 487 31.69 -37.01 -24.56
C VAL A 487 32.16 -38.43 -24.25
N ALA A 488 32.98 -39.03 -25.12
CA ALA A 488 33.54 -40.37 -24.88
C ALA A 488 34.43 -40.39 -23.62
N ALA A 489 35.24 -39.36 -23.43
CA ALA A 489 36.08 -39.23 -22.25
C ALA A 489 35.28 -39.01 -20.95
N LEU A 490 34.17 -38.26 -21.00
CA LEU A 490 33.26 -38.08 -19.87
C LEU A 490 32.52 -39.37 -19.50
N LEU A 491 32.14 -40.20 -20.47
CA LEU A 491 31.46 -41.47 -20.23
C LEU A 491 32.38 -42.55 -19.64
N ASP A 492 33.70 -42.39 -19.71
CA ASP A 492 34.67 -43.28 -19.05
C ASP A 492 34.86 -42.94 -17.55
N LEU A 493 34.23 -41.87 -17.06
CA LEU A 493 34.27 -41.52 -15.65
C LEU A 493 33.29 -42.37 -14.83
N PRO A 494 33.61 -42.63 -13.54
CA PRO A 494 32.72 -43.38 -12.67
C PRO A 494 31.36 -42.70 -12.54
N ASP A 495 30.31 -43.50 -12.38
CA ASP A 495 28.91 -43.08 -12.23
C ASP A 495 28.34 -42.32 -13.45
N ALA A 496 29.09 -42.19 -14.55
CA ALA A 496 28.66 -41.47 -15.74
C ALA A 496 27.67 -42.30 -16.58
N ARG A 497 26.57 -41.66 -16.99
CA ARG A 497 25.60 -42.20 -17.93
C ARG A 497 25.12 -41.12 -18.89
N ARG A 498 24.90 -41.49 -20.14
CA ARG A 498 24.35 -40.57 -21.15
C ARG A 498 22.83 -40.45 -20.94
N ASP A 499 22.32 -39.23 -20.93
CA ASP A 499 20.88 -39.00 -20.84
C ASP A 499 20.22 -39.14 -22.23
N GLU A 500 19.06 -39.80 -22.29
CA GLU A 500 18.26 -39.94 -23.50
C GLU A 500 17.34 -38.73 -23.68
N GLY A 501 17.36 -38.06 -24.83
CA GLY A 501 16.43 -36.97 -25.18
C GLY A 501 16.90 -35.53 -24.88
N GLY A 502 18.08 -35.13 -25.38
CA GLY A 502 18.55 -33.75 -25.24
C GLY A 502 17.68 -32.71 -25.99
N VAL A 503 17.48 -31.55 -25.37
CA VAL A 503 16.89 -30.36 -26.00
C VAL A 503 17.94 -29.74 -26.93
N ASP A 504 17.55 -29.37 -28.15
CA ASP A 504 18.32 -28.52 -29.10
C ASP A 504 19.83 -28.79 -29.18
N GLY A 505 20.22 -29.98 -29.66
CA GLY A 505 21.61 -30.24 -30.08
C GLY A 505 22.66 -30.33 -28.94
N ALA A 506 22.27 -30.19 -27.68
CA ALA A 506 23.15 -30.37 -26.53
C ALA A 506 23.25 -31.85 -26.11
N ILE A 507 24.45 -32.28 -25.69
CA ILE A 507 24.69 -33.64 -25.17
C ILE A 507 24.85 -33.57 -23.66
N THR A 508 24.02 -34.33 -22.93
CA THR A 508 24.07 -34.40 -21.46
C THR A 508 24.57 -35.75 -20.96
N VAL A 509 25.54 -35.72 -20.04
CA VAL A 509 26.05 -36.87 -19.29
C VAL A 509 25.78 -36.62 -17.80
N SER A 510 24.96 -37.46 -17.19
CA SER A 510 24.66 -37.39 -15.75
C SER A 510 25.61 -38.30 -14.96
N PHE A 511 26.04 -37.84 -13.78
CA PHE A 511 26.83 -38.62 -12.83
C PHE A 511 25.92 -39.09 -11.68
N VAL A 512 25.59 -40.38 -11.64
CA VAL A 512 24.56 -40.92 -10.75
C VAL A 512 25.09 -42.08 -9.93
N ARG A 513 25.12 -41.89 -8.61
CA ARG A 513 25.54 -42.90 -7.64
C ARG A 513 24.33 -43.70 -7.16
N GLU A 514 24.48 -45.00 -6.99
CA GLU A 514 23.45 -45.85 -6.35
C GLU A 514 23.27 -45.50 -4.87
N GLY A 515 22.01 -45.58 -4.41
CA GLY A 515 21.63 -45.26 -3.04
C GLY A 515 21.55 -43.77 -2.73
N ASN A 516 20.84 -43.46 -1.65
CA ASN A 516 20.72 -42.11 -1.10
C ASN A 516 20.93 -42.17 0.41
N ALA A 517 21.75 -41.27 0.96
CA ALA A 517 22.09 -41.27 2.39
C ALA A 517 20.88 -41.12 3.32
N LYS A 518 19.77 -40.53 2.84
CA LYS A 518 18.51 -40.42 3.58
C LYS A 518 17.50 -41.52 3.24
N GLY A 519 17.83 -42.45 2.34
CA GLY A 519 16.96 -43.55 1.92
C GLY A 519 15.72 -43.15 1.12
N VAL A 520 15.56 -41.86 0.77
CA VAL A 520 14.35 -41.32 0.14
C VAL A 520 14.27 -41.65 -1.36
N LEU A 521 15.43 -41.81 -2.01
CA LEU A 521 15.55 -42.12 -3.44
C LEU A 521 16.47 -43.31 -3.66
N PRO A 522 16.26 -44.12 -4.71
CA PRO A 522 17.10 -45.26 -5.02
C PRO A 522 18.50 -44.85 -5.53
N THR A 523 18.67 -43.60 -5.98
CA THR A 523 19.93 -43.07 -6.53
C THR A 523 20.14 -41.62 -6.11
N THR A 524 21.37 -41.13 -6.28
CA THR A 524 21.77 -39.75 -6.00
C THR A 524 22.43 -39.14 -7.24
N LEU A 525 21.83 -38.08 -7.80
CA LEU A 525 22.47 -37.26 -8.83
C LEU A 525 23.61 -36.43 -8.20
N ILE A 526 24.84 -36.70 -8.64
CA ILE A 526 26.05 -36.00 -8.18
C ILE A 526 26.27 -34.71 -8.97
N GLY A 527 26.02 -34.77 -10.29
CA GLY A 527 26.12 -33.63 -11.18
C GLY A 527 25.75 -33.98 -12.62
N ARG A 528 25.76 -32.98 -13.49
CA ARG A 528 25.56 -33.12 -14.93
C ARG A 528 26.67 -32.44 -15.69
N ALA A 529 27.13 -33.06 -16.77
CA ALA A 529 27.97 -32.45 -17.78
C ALA A 529 27.11 -32.19 -19.03
N ILE A 530 26.98 -30.92 -19.42
CA ILE A 530 26.19 -30.50 -20.58
C ILE A 530 27.17 -29.90 -21.59
N LEU A 531 27.28 -30.53 -22.76
CA LEU A 531 28.12 -30.06 -23.86
C LEU A 531 27.23 -29.46 -24.96
N GLU A 532 27.47 -28.18 -25.26
CA GLU A 532 26.76 -27.44 -26.31
C GLU A 532 27.80 -26.67 -27.15
N GLY A 533 27.97 -27.09 -28.41
CA GLY A 533 28.98 -26.50 -29.31
C GLY A 533 30.40 -26.58 -28.75
N SER A 534 30.99 -25.43 -28.42
CA SER A 534 32.33 -25.30 -27.85
C SER A 534 32.35 -25.09 -26.33
N LEU A 535 31.23 -25.29 -25.64
CA LEU A 535 31.09 -25.03 -24.21
C LEU A 535 30.67 -26.31 -23.47
N LEU A 536 31.47 -26.69 -22.47
CA LEU A 536 31.13 -27.74 -21.52
C LEU A 536 30.78 -27.11 -20.17
N ARG A 537 29.59 -27.41 -19.65
CA ARG A 537 29.11 -26.98 -18.33
C ARG A 537 29.04 -28.19 -17.40
N LEU A 538 29.63 -28.09 -16.22
CA LEU A 538 29.43 -29.05 -15.13
C LEU A 538 28.53 -28.42 -14.07
N GLU A 539 27.36 -29.00 -13.84
CA GLU A 539 26.39 -28.52 -12.87
C GLU A 539 26.32 -29.46 -11.67
N THR A 540 26.45 -28.90 -10.47
CA THR A 540 26.31 -29.62 -9.20
C THR A 540 25.56 -28.77 -8.19
N ASN A 541 25.10 -29.37 -7.10
CA ASN A 541 24.37 -28.68 -6.03
C ASN A 541 25.14 -28.61 -4.70
N SER A 542 26.48 -28.70 -4.75
CA SER A 542 27.36 -28.38 -3.61
C SER A 542 28.78 -28.12 -4.11
N MET A 543 29.51 -27.24 -3.42
CA MET A 543 30.92 -26.93 -3.77
C MET A 543 31.82 -28.18 -3.73
N GLN A 544 31.59 -29.07 -2.77
CA GLN A 544 32.37 -30.29 -2.60
C GLN A 544 32.18 -31.27 -3.77
N ARG A 545 30.96 -31.36 -4.31
CA ARG A 545 30.69 -32.15 -5.53
C ARG A 545 31.33 -31.48 -6.75
N ALA A 546 31.24 -30.15 -6.86
CA ALA A 546 31.89 -29.39 -7.93
C ALA A 546 33.41 -29.61 -7.94
N ASP A 547 34.08 -29.51 -6.80
CA ASP A 547 35.53 -29.71 -6.68
C ASP A 547 35.98 -31.12 -7.05
N ARG A 548 35.18 -32.12 -6.67
CA ARG A 548 35.43 -33.51 -7.07
C ARG A 548 35.23 -33.69 -8.57
N LEU A 549 34.10 -33.23 -9.11
CA LEU A 549 33.77 -33.42 -10.51
C LEU A 549 34.71 -32.63 -11.44
N ARG A 550 35.05 -31.39 -11.08
CA ARG A 550 36.04 -30.57 -11.80
C ARG A 550 37.39 -31.26 -11.89
N ARG A 551 37.90 -31.81 -10.77
CA ARG A 551 39.18 -32.54 -10.77
C ARG A 551 39.14 -33.75 -11.70
N LEU A 552 38.12 -34.59 -11.56
CA LEU A 552 37.93 -35.77 -12.40
C LEU A 552 37.85 -35.42 -13.89
N VAL A 553 37.09 -34.39 -14.23
CA VAL A 553 36.92 -33.93 -15.61
C VAL A 553 38.20 -33.31 -16.16
N SER A 554 38.90 -32.47 -15.38
CA SER A 554 40.17 -31.87 -15.81
C SER A 554 41.28 -32.90 -16.01
N GLU A 555 41.41 -33.87 -15.10
CA GLU A 555 42.38 -34.97 -15.22
C GLU A 555 42.09 -35.84 -16.45
N ARG A 556 40.80 -36.07 -16.75
CA ARG A 556 40.40 -36.95 -17.84
C ARG A 556 40.44 -36.28 -19.21
N LEU A 557 40.00 -35.03 -19.32
CA LEU A 557 39.96 -34.30 -20.58
C LEU A 557 41.34 -33.72 -20.94
N GLY A 558 42.17 -33.39 -19.96
CA GLY A 558 43.50 -32.82 -20.21
C GLY A 558 43.45 -31.63 -21.17
N ALA A 559 44.16 -31.73 -22.30
CA ALA A 559 44.21 -30.67 -23.31
C ALA A 559 42.90 -30.50 -24.13
N LEU A 560 41.91 -31.38 -23.97
CA LEU A 560 40.64 -31.32 -24.70
C LEU A 560 39.68 -30.24 -24.17
N ALA A 561 39.87 -29.78 -22.92
CA ALA A 561 39.01 -28.78 -22.30
C ALA A 561 39.81 -27.87 -21.37
N SER A 562 39.62 -26.55 -21.48
CA SER A 562 40.23 -25.56 -20.59
C SER A 562 39.19 -24.97 -19.64
N PHE A 563 39.44 -25.04 -18.33
CA PHE A 563 38.57 -24.42 -17.34
C PHE A 563 38.57 -22.90 -17.51
N ARG A 564 37.37 -22.31 -17.53
CA ARG A 564 37.16 -20.88 -17.77
C ARG A 564 36.72 -20.16 -16.51
N ILE A 565 35.59 -20.56 -15.94
CA ILE A 565 34.98 -19.87 -14.81
C ILE A 565 34.11 -20.82 -13.99
N ARG A 566 33.99 -20.52 -12.70
CA ARG A 566 33.01 -21.10 -11.80
C ARG A 566 31.99 -20.05 -11.40
N GLU A 567 30.73 -20.43 -11.42
CA GLU A 567 29.62 -19.65 -10.89
C GLU A 567 28.98 -20.38 -9.73
N HIS A 568 28.56 -19.61 -8.72
CA HIS A 568 27.80 -20.09 -7.59
C HIS A 568 26.48 -19.32 -7.53
N ALA A 569 25.40 -20.07 -7.34
CA ALA A 569 24.08 -19.53 -7.04
C ALA A 569 23.63 -20.18 -5.73
N ASP A 570 23.47 -19.36 -4.70
CA ASP A 570 22.84 -19.78 -3.46
C ASP A 570 21.31 -19.70 -3.66
N PRO A 571 20.60 -20.84 -3.68
CA PRO A 571 19.15 -20.85 -3.85
C PRO A 571 18.42 -20.05 -2.76
N VAL A 572 18.97 -20.01 -1.53
CA VAL A 572 18.37 -19.30 -0.40
C VAL A 572 18.51 -17.78 -0.59
N ALA A 573 19.68 -17.31 -1.02
CA ALA A 573 19.89 -15.89 -1.33
C ALA A 573 19.02 -15.43 -2.51
N HIS A 574 18.90 -16.23 -3.56
CA HIS A 574 18.01 -15.93 -4.69
C HIS A 574 16.52 -15.95 -4.32
N LEU A 575 16.10 -16.81 -3.38
CA LEU A 575 14.73 -16.80 -2.84
C LEU A 575 14.47 -15.54 -2.00
N ALA A 576 15.46 -15.08 -1.22
CA ALA A 576 15.37 -13.85 -0.44
C ALA A 576 15.28 -12.60 -1.34
N GLU A 577 16.09 -12.53 -2.39
CA GLU A 577 16.04 -11.44 -3.39
C GLU A 577 14.76 -11.49 -4.25
N GLY A 578 14.26 -12.69 -4.54
CA GLY A 578 13.03 -12.92 -5.29
C GLY A 578 11.75 -12.57 -4.51
N ALA A 579 11.76 -12.69 -3.17
CA ALA A 579 10.62 -12.33 -2.33
C ALA A 579 10.27 -10.83 -2.39
N GLY A 580 11.22 -9.97 -2.78
CA GLY A 580 11.00 -8.53 -3.01
C GLY A 580 10.50 -8.15 -4.42
N ARG A 581 10.43 -9.10 -5.36
CA ARG A 581 9.94 -8.85 -6.73
C ARG A 581 8.73 -9.74 -7.01
N SER A 582 7.59 -9.12 -7.30
CA SER A 582 6.32 -9.78 -7.68
C SER A 582 6.37 -10.46 -9.06
N ALA A 583 7.47 -11.11 -9.42
CA ALA A 583 7.57 -11.88 -10.65
C ALA A 583 6.91 -13.24 -10.42
N ARG A 584 5.82 -13.50 -11.14
CA ARG A 584 5.20 -14.83 -11.19
C ARG A 584 6.23 -15.80 -11.79
N PRO A 585 6.67 -16.86 -11.08
CA PRO A 585 7.53 -17.86 -11.69
C PRO A 585 6.82 -18.44 -12.91
N ALA A 586 7.58 -18.67 -13.99
CA ALA A 586 7.08 -19.38 -15.16
C ALA A 586 6.46 -20.70 -14.71
N ALA A 587 5.29 -21.05 -15.27
CA ALA A 587 4.66 -22.33 -14.94
C ALA A 587 5.64 -23.45 -15.29
N PRO A 588 5.97 -24.34 -14.34
CA PRO A 588 6.85 -25.46 -14.63
C PRO A 588 6.26 -26.30 -15.76
N GLU A 589 7.11 -26.84 -16.62
CA GLU A 589 6.66 -27.75 -17.68
C GLU A 589 5.84 -28.91 -17.08
N PRO A 590 4.72 -29.29 -17.71
CA PRO A 590 3.88 -30.36 -17.19
C PRO A 590 4.67 -31.67 -17.19
N MET A 591 4.78 -32.31 -16.02
CA MET A 591 5.45 -33.59 -15.87
C MET A 591 4.74 -34.68 -16.69
N PRO A 592 5.47 -35.63 -17.31
CA PRO A 592 4.88 -36.77 -17.99
C PRO A 592 3.92 -37.56 -17.07
N PRO A 593 2.83 -38.13 -17.58
CA PRO A 593 1.85 -38.87 -16.78
C PRO A 593 2.46 -39.99 -15.93
N GLU A 594 3.44 -40.71 -16.47
CA GLU A 594 4.15 -41.79 -15.78
C GLU A 594 4.93 -41.28 -14.55
N VAL A 595 5.53 -40.09 -14.66
CA VAL A 595 6.26 -39.45 -13.55
C VAL A 595 5.29 -38.97 -12.48
N LEU A 596 4.14 -38.40 -12.89
CA LEU A 596 3.09 -37.98 -11.95
C LEU A 596 2.55 -39.16 -11.13
N GLU A 597 2.38 -40.33 -11.75
CA GLU A 597 1.92 -41.53 -11.06
C GLU A 597 2.95 -42.03 -10.03
N VAL A 598 4.25 -42.00 -10.37
CA VAL A 598 5.32 -42.31 -9.43
C VAL A 598 5.34 -41.32 -8.25
N VAL A 599 5.23 -40.02 -8.52
CA VAL A 599 5.16 -38.98 -7.47
C VAL A 599 3.98 -39.23 -6.53
N ARG A 600 2.79 -39.52 -7.08
CA ARG A 600 1.59 -39.81 -6.28
C ARG A 600 1.76 -41.07 -5.42
N ARG A 601 2.37 -42.12 -5.96
CA ARG A 601 2.66 -43.34 -5.21
C ARG A 601 3.64 -43.06 -4.05
N MET A 602 4.72 -42.34 -4.33
CA MET A 602 5.71 -41.96 -3.31
C MET A 602 5.09 -41.08 -2.22
N GLN A 603 4.25 -40.09 -2.57
CA GLN A 603 3.51 -39.29 -1.61
C GLN A 603 2.58 -40.14 -0.73
N ALA A 604 1.83 -41.07 -1.34
CA ALA A 604 0.92 -41.95 -0.60
C ALA A 604 1.66 -42.90 0.37
N GLU A 605 2.82 -43.43 -0.03
CA GLU A 605 3.68 -44.23 0.84
C GLU A 605 4.27 -43.40 1.98
N HIS A 606 4.79 -42.21 1.66
CA HIS A 606 5.34 -41.27 2.64
C HIS A 606 4.30 -40.87 3.70
N TYR A 607 3.11 -40.42 3.28
CA TYR A 607 2.10 -40.02 4.24
C TYR A 607 1.51 -41.20 5.02
N ARG A 608 1.58 -42.43 4.49
CA ARG A 608 1.22 -43.64 5.25
C ARG A 608 2.22 -43.90 6.37
N SER A 609 3.53 -43.79 6.12
CA SER A 609 4.53 -43.95 7.18
C SER A 609 4.45 -42.83 8.21
N TRP A 610 4.23 -41.59 7.74
CA TRP A 610 4.11 -40.39 8.57
C TRP A 610 3.05 -40.52 9.68
N LEU A 611 1.97 -41.28 9.46
CA LEU A 611 0.91 -41.51 10.46
C LEU A 611 1.40 -42.20 11.73
N ASP A 612 2.49 -42.95 11.62
CA ASP A 612 3.10 -43.76 12.69
C ASP A 612 4.49 -43.25 13.11
N GLU A 613 4.94 -42.13 12.53
CA GLU A 613 6.20 -41.46 12.89
C GLU A 613 5.99 -40.47 14.05
N GLU A 614 6.97 -40.38 14.97
CA GLU A 614 6.95 -39.40 16.06
C GLU A 614 7.20 -38.00 15.52
N ILE A 615 6.28 -37.07 15.80
CA ILE A 615 6.38 -35.70 15.28
C ILE A 615 6.71 -34.72 16.40
N PRO A 616 7.83 -33.98 16.33
CA PRO A 616 8.19 -32.99 17.34
C PRO A 616 7.10 -31.93 17.59
N ALA A 617 6.41 -31.48 16.54
CA ALA A 617 5.30 -30.52 16.65
C ALA A 617 4.07 -31.06 17.42
N LEU A 618 3.95 -32.39 17.57
CA LEU A 618 2.92 -33.04 18.38
C LEU A 618 3.42 -33.42 19.79
N GLY A 619 4.61 -32.94 20.18
CA GLY A 619 5.24 -33.28 21.45
C GLY A 619 5.83 -34.69 21.47
N GLY A 620 6.31 -35.18 20.31
CA GLY A 620 6.87 -36.52 20.16
C GLY A 620 5.81 -37.62 19.99
N LEU A 621 4.53 -37.27 19.89
CA LEU A 621 3.46 -38.22 19.58
C LEU A 621 3.39 -38.49 18.08
N THR A 622 2.88 -39.67 17.71
CA THR A 622 2.47 -39.92 16.33
C THR A 622 1.13 -39.25 16.00
N PRO A 623 0.81 -38.97 14.73
CA PRO A 623 -0.51 -38.50 14.34
C PRO A 623 -1.66 -39.35 14.88
N ARG A 624 -1.55 -40.69 14.82
CA ARG A 624 -2.59 -41.60 15.36
C ARG A 624 -2.75 -41.48 16.87
N GLU A 625 -1.66 -41.31 17.60
CA GLU A 625 -1.71 -41.12 19.04
C GLU A 625 -2.33 -39.77 19.41
N ALA A 626 -1.88 -38.70 18.76
CA ALA A 626 -2.41 -37.35 18.98
C ALA A 626 -3.91 -37.28 18.69
N ALA A 627 -4.40 -37.98 17.66
CA ALA A 627 -5.81 -38.06 17.31
C ALA A 627 -6.68 -38.67 18.43
N LYS A 628 -6.15 -39.68 19.15
CA LYS A 628 -6.85 -40.35 20.26
C LYS A 628 -6.87 -39.51 21.55
N ARG A 629 -6.01 -38.51 21.68
CA ARG A 629 -5.96 -37.62 22.85
C ARG A 629 -7.02 -36.51 22.75
N LYS A 630 -7.34 -35.88 23.88
CA LYS A 630 -8.20 -34.68 23.96
C LYS A 630 -7.37 -33.45 24.26
N GLY A 631 -7.90 -32.27 23.95
CA GLY A 631 -7.27 -31.00 24.31
C GLY A 631 -6.10 -30.64 23.40
N ALA A 632 -4.97 -30.25 23.99
CA ALA A 632 -3.83 -29.69 23.26
C ALA A 632 -3.27 -30.61 22.16
N PRO A 633 -3.02 -31.92 22.38
CA PRO A 633 -2.45 -32.78 21.34
C PRO A 633 -3.31 -32.88 20.08
N ARG A 634 -4.64 -33.00 20.26
CA ARG A 634 -5.59 -33.05 19.12
C ARG A 634 -5.64 -31.73 18.36
N LYS A 635 -5.57 -30.59 19.07
CA LYS A 635 -5.50 -29.27 18.43
C LYS A 635 -4.19 -29.07 17.65
N SER A 636 -3.07 -29.53 18.20
CA SER A 636 -1.78 -29.49 17.49
C SER A 636 -1.83 -30.35 16.22
N LEU A 637 -2.48 -31.51 16.25
CA LEU A 637 -2.70 -32.33 15.07
C LEU A 637 -3.60 -31.65 14.03
N GLU A 638 -4.73 -31.06 14.45
CA GLU A 638 -5.64 -30.34 13.55
C GLU A 638 -4.93 -29.16 12.86
N LEU A 639 -4.06 -28.45 13.60
CA LEU A 639 -3.23 -27.36 13.07
C LEU A 639 -2.16 -27.86 12.10
N LEU A 640 -1.47 -28.96 12.43
CA LEU A 640 -0.47 -29.58 11.56
C LEU A 640 -1.08 -30.03 10.22
N LEU A 641 -2.28 -30.62 10.26
CA LEU A 641 -3.02 -30.98 9.06
C LEU A 641 -3.45 -29.75 8.24
N ALA A 642 -3.79 -28.64 8.90
CA ALA A 642 -4.09 -27.38 8.22
C ALA A 642 -2.84 -26.79 7.53
N GLU A 643 -1.66 -26.92 8.13
CA GLU A 643 -0.38 -26.53 7.50
C GLU A 643 -0.07 -27.40 6.27
N LEU A 644 -0.32 -28.71 6.34
CA LEU A 644 -0.18 -29.59 5.18
C LEU A 644 -1.14 -29.18 4.06
N GLU A 645 -2.41 -28.93 4.38
CA GLU A 645 -3.40 -28.44 3.38
C GLU A 645 -2.98 -27.11 2.74
N HIS A 646 -2.44 -26.19 3.54
CA HIS A 646 -1.92 -24.91 3.06
C HIS A 646 -0.73 -25.10 2.11
N ALA A 647 0.20 -25.99 2.46
CA ALA A 647 1.36 -26.32 1.63
C ALA A 647 0.94 -26.96 0.30
N GLU A 648 0.02 -27.93 0.34
CA GLU A 648 -0.51 -28.60 -0.86
C GLU A 648 -1.30 -27.62 -1.75
N ALA A 649 -2.04 -26.68 -1.16
CA ALA A 649 -2.74 -25.63 -1.92
C ALA A 649 -1.78 -24.70 -2.70
N GLY A 650 -0.51 -24.61 -2.29
CA GLY A 650 0.53 -23.89 -3.01
C GLY A 650 1.12 -24.62 -4.22
N GLN A 651 0.90 -25.94 -4.32
CA GLN A 651 1.45 -26.77 -5.41
C GLN A 651 0.55 -26.74 -6.66
N PRO A 652 1.09 -27.08 -7.86
CA PRO A 652 0.28 -27.33 -9.05
C PRO A 652 -0.76 -28.43 -8.80
N GLU A 653 -1.99 -28.25 -9.30
CA GLU A 653 -3.13 -29.14 -9.01
C GLU A 653 -2.83 -30.62 -9.25
N GLN A 654 -2.08 -30.95 -10.32
CA GLN A 654 -1.79 -32.35 -10.67
C GLN A 654 -0.87 -33.05 -9.65
N GLN A 655 -0.12 -32.29 -8.86
CA GLN A 655 0.92 -32.75 -7.91
C GLN A 655 0.44 -32.77 -6.45
N ARG A 656 -0.75 -32.25 -6.18
CA ARG A 656 -1.29 -32.12 -4.83
C ARG A 656 -1.64 -33.47 -4.23
N PHE A 657 -1.32 -33.65 -2.96
CA PHE A 657 -1.82 -34.74 -2.15
C PHE A 657 -3.17 -34.38 -1.50
N ASP A 658 -4.13 -35.30 -1.52
CA ASP A 658 -5.43 -35.13 -0.84
C ASP A 658 -5.31 -35.40 0.67
N VAL A 659 -5.02 -34.34 1.43
CA VAL A 659 -4.92 -34.39 2.91
C VAL A 659 -6.21 -34.84 3.58
N SER A 660 -7.36 -34.76 2.89
CA SER A 660 -8.65 -35.24 3.45
C SER A 660 -8.64 -36.75 3.74
N VAL A 661 -7.79 -37.53 3.04
CA VAL A 661 -7.56 -38.95 3.35
C VAL A 661 -6.99 -39.13 4.76
N LEU A 662 -6.00 -38.31 5.13
CA LEU A 662 -5.38 -38.36 6.47
C LEU A 662 -6.38 -37.95 7.54
N ARG A 663 -7.19 -36.91 7.29
CA ARG A 663 -8.26 -36.50 8.22
C ARG A 663 -9.24 -37.64 8.49
N ARG A 664 -9.70 -38.32 7.42
CA ARG A 664 -10.59 -39.49 7.53
C ARG A 664 -9.95 -40.62 8.34
N GLU A 665 -8.70 -40.96 8.06
CA GLU A 665 -8.00 -42.04 8.75
C GLU A 665 -7.75 -41.74 10.24
N LEU A 666 -7.50 -40.48 10.57
CA LEU A 666 -7.27 -40.01 11.95
C LEU A 666 -8.57 -39.73 12.71
N GLY A 667 -9.75 -39.76 12.05
CA GLY A 667 -11.04 -39.43 12.68
C GLY A 667 -11.10 -37.99 13.19
N VAL A 668 -10.48 -37.07 12.45
CA VAL A 668 -10.50 -35.61 12.70
C VAL A 668 -11.26 -34.91 11.58
N ARG A 669 -11.94 -33.80 11.90
CA ARG A 669 -12.75 -33.05 10.93
C ARG A 669 -11.92 -32.04 10.16
#